data_AF-A0A956T113-F1
#
_entry.id   AF-A0A956T113-F1
#
_cell.length_a   1.000
_cell.length_b   1.000
_cell.length_c   1.000
_cell.angle_alpha   90.00
_cell.angle_beta   90.00
_cell.angle_gamma   90.00
#
_symmetry.space_group_name_H-M   'P 1'
#
loop_
_entity.id
_entity.type
_entity.pdbx_description
1 polymer ?
#
loop_
_entity_poly.entity_id
_entity_poly.type
_entity_poly.pdbx_seq_one_letter_code
_entity_poly.pdbx_strand_id
1 'polypeptide(L)'
;MEEQFQHATLEEQLDFLRSRLTAEELPGLLLLCSELADSAPLLFLVQEAQNRGIVMEESLGEVLLKLSTPALHKLLQLPGLENPVKKAWTRARVEELVSFALLDRYLRRRAPELWRSCLKRVALLTQQKLESDEPPDERLLLRLQGSEQKRFRSAYPAAWDRWSEAWDTTAQKALRTLAARPRDVSLANAERLLSQQVYTDQGHFLLELLQNADDAGASLFEVEFKENAVVVSHNGVPFDFRDLVGVLSIGQTTKTERQIGYFGVGFKSVFEVTERPRLYSGHFAFEIIDISVPRYLPTHDNDPDRTTLHLPLKPGLEIEPYYQRALEIEPTLLLNLPNVQKLRWIGSDGTVTELSQSSQRNVHSLARVVTDGEQTRTDYLVWKGRYQHRGARPEGKPNEAEVMLAFPTEGDGVAIPGGNLYSFLPIQEDSGLRFLIGSHFDVPVDRERLDQTSSWNRGLLRVIPEIIHQKCQTDTSALLPLLRLLPLPGDTVGPLFRTLAASLSQKLRDLPFLQTKAGLVKAEHAVLLEPSLAALYSEDELDSFLQPSEERTRSWLELLGARTFDLKALLRDVVKGRPPERLLQRDLEAWQHFHKTLLQDSSFETWESHLKTVPLLLDDRGRMSAAFKLTLLSAEWEEIFETPPPTVWKELRTLPETNTLIASLEIKYYDWPNLLTQLRKSGLEGIRPEALFRHLVQAPRHVQLHILQMPLYQSEGLRNQPLTAPTFQHEGLYVTSSDTPLGLFPELRFCIQVDILEPLLEAVRWPWFDRSQALAYLSQRDWKPGDEECDTLCRWLLERSGEWATLEDLERLAALPIFCSEGGERRPLNELWRYEDPELEGLIPHLPQLQSNSLSGQVVRHFSLQHLLGQATLGTLIENFEGQDPQLTLTFLSQRAEQISRQQISRLLK
;
A
#
# COMPACT_ATOMS: atom_id res chain seq x y z
N MET A 1 -70.42 -33.93 46.14
CA MET A 1 -69.58 -32.72 46.34
C MET A 1 -68.59 -32.59 45.20
N GLU A 2 -67.83 -33.65 44.87
CA GLU A 2 -66.94 -33.67 43.68
C GLU A 2 -67.71 -33.48 42.36
N GLU A 3 -68.85 -34.15 42.16
CA GLU A 3 -69.73 -33.91 40.99
C GLU A 3 -70.22 -32.45 40.89
N GLN A 4 -70.52 -31.80 42.02
CA GLN A 4 -70.96 -30.40 42.02
C GLN A 4 -69.80 -29.46 41.68
N PHE A 5 -68.58 -29.78 42.09
CA PHE A 5 -67.39 -29.00 41.77
C PHE A 5 -67.01 -29.11 40.28
N GLN A 6 -67.08 -30.31 39.69
CA GLN A 6 -66.76 -30.53 38.27
C GLN A 6 -67.69 -29.77 37.32
N HIS A 7 -68.96 -29.60 37.71
CA HIS A 7 -69.97 -28.90 36.90
C HIS A 7 -70.17 -27.43 37.27
N ALA A 8 -69.47 -26.92 38.28
CA ALA A 8 -69.51 -25.52 38.67
C ALA A 8 -68.78 -24.62 37.65
N THR A 9 -69.17 -23.35 37.58
CA THR A 9 -68.45 -22.36 36.78
C THR A 9 -67.03 -22.16 37.32
N LEU A 10 -66.11 -21.65 36.49
CA LEU A 10 -64.74 -21.39 36.94
C LEU A 10 -64.72 -20.46 38.16
N GLU A 11 -65.54 -19.40 38.19
CA GLU A 11 -65.63 -18.49 39.35
C GLU A 11 -66.04 -19.22 40.64
N GLU A 12 -67.08 -20.06 40.57
CA GLU A 12 -67.52 -20.89 41.70
C GLU A 12 -66.45 -21.90 42.14
N GLN A 13 -65.72 -22.50 41.20
CA GLN A 13 -64.60 -23.40 41.50
C GLN A 13 -63.48 -22.65 42.23
N LEU A 14 -63.08 -21.48 41.74
CA LEU A 14 -62.01 -20.68 42.35
C LEU A 14 -62.39 -20.20 43.76
N ASP A 15 -63.64 -19.77 43.97
CA ASP A 15 -64.13 -19.35 45.28
C ASP A 15 -64.22 -20.53 46.26
N PHE A 16 -64.68 -21.70 45.79
CA PHE A 16 -64.64 -22.93 46.57
C PHE A 16 -63.23 -23.26 47.03
N LEU A 17 -62.27 -23.29 46.10
CA LEU A 17 -60.85 -23.57 46.40
C LEU A 17 -60.27 -22.54 47.38
N ARG A 18 -60.54 -21.25 47.17
CA ARG A 18 -60.05 -20.16 48.05
C ARG A 18 -60.58 -20.30 49.49
N SER A 19 -61.85 -20.71 49.64
CA SER A 19 -62.50 -20.86 50.95
C SER A 19 -62.02 -22.09 51.73
N ARG A 20 -61.61 -23.14 51.03
CA ARG A 20 -61.19 -24.44 51.59
C ARG A 20 -59.67 -24.60 51.72
N LEU A 21 -58.89 -23.75 51.04
CA LEU A 21 -57.44 -23.90 51.02
C LEU A 21 -56.81 -23.75 52.42
N THR A 22 -56.46 -24.89 52.99
CA THR A 22 -55.66 -25.09 54.21
C THR A 22 -54.56 -26.11 53.94
N ALA A 23 -53.54 -26.18 54.81
CA ALA A 23 -52.47 -27.16 54.67
C ALA A 23 -52.98 -28.62 54.75
N GLU A 24 -54.02 -28.87 55.55
CA GLU A 24 -54.62 -30.21 55.72
C GLU A 24 -55.49 -30.62 54.51
N GLU A 25 -56.27 -29.70 53.95
CA GLU A 25 -57.18 -30.01 52.83
C GLU A 25 -56.47 -29.97 51.46
N LEU A 26 -55.29 -29.33 51.35
CA LEU A 26 -54.55 -29.16 50.10
C LEU A 26 -54.33 -30.47 49.30
N PRO A 27 -53.91 -31.61 49.88
CA PRO A 27 -53.69 -32.83 49.11
C PRO A 27 -54.97 -33.32 48.41
N GLY A 28 -56.12 -33.22 49.09
CA GLY A 28 -57.42 -33.58 48.53
C GLY A 28 -57.85 -32.63 47.43
N LEU A 29 -57.65 -31.31 47.61
CA LEU A 29 -57.96 -30.30 46.60
C LEU A 29 -57.08 -30.43 45.35
N LEU A 30 -55.79 -30.76 45.52
CA LEU A 30 -54.89 -31.00 44.39
C LEU A 30 -55.30 -32.23 43.58
N LEU A 31 -55.71 -33.31 44.26
CA LEU A 31 -56.23 -34.51 43.59
C LEU A 31 -57.51 -34.18 42.82
N LEU A 32 -58.46 -33.49 43.45
CA LEU A 32 -59.71 -33.04 42.84
C LEU A 32 -59.47 -32.21 41.57
N CYS A 33 -58.54 -31.25 41.62
CA CYS A 33 -58.22 -30.40 40.48
C CYS A 33 -57.41 -31.13 39.39
N SER A 34 -56.67 -32.19 39.74
CA SER A 34 -55.85 -32.95 38.78
C SER A 34 -56.67 -33.78 37.80
N GLU A 35 -57.90 -34.11 38.15
CA GLU A 35 -58.84 -34.87 37.33
C GLU A 35 -59.65 -34.00 36.37
N LEU A 36 -59.58 -32.67 36.52
CA LEU A 36 -60.27 -31.73 35.64
C LEU A 36 -59.60 -31.63 34.26
N ALA A 37 -60.41 -31.51 33.22
CA ALA A 37 -59.92 -31.20 31.87
C ALA A 37 -59.37 -29.76 31.78
N ASP A 38 -59.96 -28.82 32.52
CA ASP A 38 -59.44 -27.46 32.66
C ASP A 38 -58.36 -27.40 33.75
N SER A 39 -57.23 -26.79 33.41
CA SER A 39 -56.07 -26.62 34.29
C SER A 39 -56.12 -25.33 35.11
N ALA A 40 -57.03 -24.40 34.79
CA ALA A 40 -57.14 -23.12 35.49
C ALA A 40 -57.38 -23.25 37.01
N PRO A 41 -58.26 -24.15 37.50
CA PRO A 41 -58.46 -24.34 38.94
C PRO A 41 -57.20 -24.85 39.65
N LEU A 42 -56.47 -25.78 39.01
CA LEU A 42 -55.21 -26.32 39.54
C LEU A 42 -54.12 -25.24 39.61
N LEU A 43 -53.96 -24.44 38.55
CA LEU A 43 -53.00 -23.33 38.51
C LEU A 43 -53.28 -22.31 39.62
N PHE A 44 -54.55 -21.93 39.77
CA PHE A 44 -54.97 -21.03 40.82
C PHE A 44 -54.69 -21.60 42.22
N LEU A 45 -55.04 -22.87 42.46
CA LEU A 45 -54.84 -23.52 43.75
C LEU A 45 -53.37 -23.49 44.17
N VAL A 46 -52.46 -23.81 43.25
CA VAL A 46 -51.01 -23.78 43.51
C VAL A 46 -50.52 -22.36 43.76
N GLN A 47 -50.94 -21.38 42.95
CA GLN A 47 -50.56 -19.97 43.13
C GLN A 47 -51.05 -19.41 44.48
N GLU A 48 -52.30 -19.70 44.84
CA GLU A 48 -52.91 -19.24 46.08
C GLU A 48 -52.24 -19.91 47.30
N ALA A 49 -51.90 -21.20 47.20
CA ALA A 49 -51.16 -21.90 48.25
C ALA A 49 -49.74 -21.32 48.44
N GLN A 50 -49.06 -20.94 47.35
CA GLN A 50 -47.78 -20.21 47.44
C GLN A 50 -47.95 -18.84 48.11
N ASN A 51 -48.99 -18.08 47.74
CA ASN A 51 -49.28 -16.77 48.34
C ASN A 51 -49.54 -16.87 49.85
N ARG A 52 -50.14 -17.97 50.30
CA ARG A 52 -50.38 -18.26 51.73
C ARG A 52 -49.19 -18.91 52.43
N GLY A 53 -48.09 -19.18 51.72
CA GLY A 53 -46.90 -19.83 52.28
C GLY A 53 -47.12 -21.28 52.71
N ILE A 54 -48.12 -21.97 52.13
CA ILE A 54 -48.41 -23.38 52.44
C ILE A 54 -47.34 -24.26 51.79
N VAL A 55 -46.77 -25.18 52.57
CA VAL A 55 -45.78 -26.15 52.07
C VAL A 55 -46.48 -27.24 51.25
N MET A 56 -46.08 -27.42 50.00
CA MET A 56 -46.75 -28.34 49.06
C MET A 56 -45.85 -29.46 48.53
N GLU A 57 -44.62 -29.60 49.04
CA GLU A 57 -43.61 -30.49 48.45
C GLU A 57 -44.10 -31.94 48.28
N GLU A 58 -44.69 -32.50 49.33
CA GLU A 58 -45.13 -33.91 49.33
C GLU A 58 -46.42 -34.11 48.53
N SER A 59 -47.42 -33.26 48.75
CA SER A 59 -48.74 -33.37 48.12
C SER A 59 -48.73 -33.04 46.63
N LEU A 60 -48.06 -31.96 46.23
CA LEU A 60 -47.96 -31.58 44.82
C LEU A 60 -47.04 -32.52 44.05
N GLY A 61 -45.95 -33.01 44.66
CA GLY A 61 -45.03 -33.95 44.02
C GLY A 61 -45.68 -35.25 43.55
N GLU A 62 -46.69 -35.75 44.27
CA GLU A 62 -47.45 -36.93 43.86
C GLU A 62 -48.45 -36.66 42.72
N VAL A 63 -49.02 -35.46 42.70
CA VAL A 63 -49.99 -35.05 41.68
C VAL A 63 -49.31 -34.77 40.35
N LEU A 64 -48.10 -34.19 40.34
CA LEU A 64 -47.36 -33.84 39.13
C LEU A 64 -47.20 -35.00 38.13
N LEU A 65 -47.01 -36.23 38.61
CA LEU A 65 -46.85 -37.41 37.75
C LEU A 65 -48.16 -37.92 37.14
N LYS A 66 -49.30 -37.58 37.75
CA LYS A 66 -50.65 -37.97 37.32
C LYS A 66 -51.27 -37.00 36.31
N LEU A 67 -50.71 -35.80 36.20
CA LEU A 67 -51.22 -34.76 35.30
C LEU A 67 -51.05 -35.15 33.82
N SER A 68 -52.00 -34.71 33.01
CA SER A 68 -51.84 -34.71 31.56
C SER A 68 -50.65 -33.83 31.15
N THR A 69 -49.99 -34.16 30.03
CA THR A 69 -48.84 -33.40 29.52
C THR A 69 -49.14 -31.90 29.35
N PRO A 70 -50.30 -31.46 28.81
CA PRO A 70 -50.63 -30.04 28.72
C PRO A 70 -50.82 -29.37 30.08
N ALA A 71 -51.47 -30.03 31.04
CA ALA A 71 -51.69 -29.47 32.38
C ALA A 71 -50.37 -29.34 33.14
N LEU A 72 -49.51 -30.37 33.08
CA LEU A 72 -48.17 -30.33 33.65
C LEU A 72 -47.34 -29.19 33.04
N HIS A 73 -47.36 -29.04 31.72
CA HIS A 73 -46.59 -27.98 31.04
C HIS A 73 -47.02 -26.57 31.44
N LYS A 74 -48.34 -26.33 31.58
CA LYS A 74 -48.86 -25.03 32.08
C LYS A 74 -48.45 -24.78 33.53
N LEU A 75 -48.53 -25.80 34.38
CA LEU A 75 -48.23 -25.68 35.80
C LEU A 75 -46.75 -25.43 36.05
N LEU A 76 -45.86 -26.06 35.27
CA LEU A 76 -44.42 -25.81 35.33
C LEU A 76 -44.00 -24.40 34.85
N GLN A 77 -44.92 -23.55 34.38
CA GLN A 77 -44.64 -22.12 34.15
C GLN A 77 -44.68 -21.30 35.43
N LEU A 78 -45.27 -21.83 36.51
CA LEU A 78 -45.30 -21.16 37.80
C LEU A 78 -43.92 -21.20 38.46
N PRO A 79 -43.46 -20.09 39.06
CA PRO A 79 -42.20 -20.07 39.82
C PRO A 79 -42.34 -20.85 41.14
N GLY A 80 -41.23 -21.24 41.78
CA GLY A 80 -41.25 -21.75 43.15
C GLY A 80 -41.69 -23.22 43.29
N LEU A 81 -41.57 -24.01 42.23
CA LEU A 81 -41.95 -25.44 42.21
C LEU A 81 -40.75 -26.40 42.33
N GLU A 82 -39.56 -25.91 42.68
CA GLU A 82 -38.31 -26.67 42.61
C GLU A 82 -38.34 -27.94 43.48
N ASN A 83 -38.81 -27.85 44.72
CA ASN A 83 -38.89 -28.98 45.64
C ASN A 83 -39.98 -30.01 45.27
N PRO A 84 -41.25 -29.61 45.01
CA PRO A 84 -42.26 -30.53 44.46
C PRO A 84 -41.80 -31.26 43.19
N VAL A 85 -41.18 -30.52 42.26
CA VAL A 85 -40.68 -31.09 41.00
C VAL A 85 -39.54 -32.07 41.27
N LYS A 86 -38.59 -31.76 42.16
CA LYS A 86 -37.53 -32.71 42.56
C LYS A 86 -38.13 -33.99 43.16
N LYS A 87 -39.15 -33.89 44.00
CA LYS A 87 -39.82 -35.05 44.61
C LYS A 87 -40.48 -35.93 43.54
N ALA A 88 -41.24 -35.32 42.62
CA ALA A 88 -41.83 -36.02 41.48
C ALA A 88 -40.73 -36.65 40.58
N TRP A 89 -39.70 -35.87 40.25
CA TRP A 89 -38.56 -36.28 39.44
C TRP A 89 -37.80 -37.45 40.04
N THR A 90 -37.74 -37.62 41.37
CA THR A 90 -37.09 -38.77 42.03
C THR A 90 -37.95 -40.03 42.12
N ARG A 91 -39.29 -39.88 42.04
CA ARG A 91 -40.24 -41.00 42.16
C ARG A 91 -40.70 -41.57 40.81
N ALA A 92 -40.63 -40.77 39.74
CA ALA A 92 -41.03 -41.15 38.39
C ALA A 92 -40.48 -42.51 37.93
N ARG A 93 -41.32 -43.26 37.24
CA ARG A 93 -41.06 -44.57 36.64
C ARG A 93 -41.15 -44.48 35.12
N VAL A 94 -40.88 -45.60 34.45
CA VAL A 94 -40.89 -45.67 32.98
C VAL A 94 -42.27 -45.36 32.40
N GLU A 95 -43.35 -45.68 33.11
CA GLU A 95 -44.73 -45.37 32.70
C GLU A 95 -44.97 -43.84 32.57
N GLU A 96 -44.28 -43.06 33.40
CA GLU A 96 -44.38 -41.59 33.46
C GLU A 96 -43.26 -40.88 32.68
N LEU A 97 -42.60 -41.57 31.75
CA LEU A 97 -41.39 -41.10 31.07
C LEU A 97 -41.48 -39.69 30.45
N VAL A 98 -42.62 -39.33 29.83
CA VAL A 98 -42.83 -37.97 29.28
C VAL A 98 -42.91 -36.92 30.39
N SER A 99 -43.62 -37.22 31.48
CA SER A 99 -43.70 -36.34 32.65
C SER A 99 -42.32 -36.19 33.30
N PHE A 100 -41.58 -37.29 33.42
CA PHE A 100 -40.18 -37.28 33.89
C PHE A 100 -39.30 -36.32 33.05
N ALA A 101 -39.36 -36.40 31.72
CA ALA A 101 -38.58 -35.53 30.85
C ALA A 101 -38.96 -34.03 31.01
N LEU A 102 -40.24 -33.72 31.21
CA LEU A 102 -40.71 -32.36 31.51
C LEU A 102 -40.19 -31.84 32.85
N LEU A 103 -40.26 -32.67 33.89
CA LEU A 103 -39.76 -32.35 35.23
C LEU A 103 -38.23 -32.16 35.21
N ASP A 104 -37.50 -33.02 34.49
CA ASP A 104 -36.05 -32.91 34.31
C ASP A 104 -35.67 -31.59 33.62
N ARG A 105 -36.39 -31.24 32.54
CA ARG A 105 -36.22 -29.98 31.82
C ARG A 105 -36.48 -28.77 32.72
N TYR A 106 -37.53 -28.82 33.55
CA TYR A 106 -37.80 -27.76 34.53
C TYR A 106 -36.63 -27.60 35.50
N LEU A 107 -36.17 -28.69 36.15
CA LEU A 107 -35.06 -28.61 37.11
C LEU A 107 -33.78 -28.11 36.45
N ARG A 108 -33.45 -28.59 35.26
CA ARG A 108 -32.24 -28.16 34.53
C ARG A 108 -32.26 -26.66 34.22
N ARG A 109 -33.43 -26.08 33.93
CA ARG A 109 -33.58 -24.66 33.56
C ARG A 109 -33.78 -23.73 34.77
N ARG A 110 -34.71 -24.07 35.66
CA ARG A 110 -35.13 -23.21 36.77
C ARG A 110 -34.31 -23.45 38.06
N ALA A 111 -33.71 -24.63 38.22
CA ALA A 111 -32.94 -25.00 39.41
C ALA A 111 -31.67 -25.82 39.07
N PRO A 112 -30.73 -25.29 38.26
CA PRO A 112 -29.60 -26.05 37.73
C PRO A 112 -28.66 -26.62 38.81
N GLU A 113 -28.48 -25.92 39.92
CA GLU A 113 -27.66 -26.40 41.05
C GLU A 113 -28.31 -27.61 41.74
N LEU A 114 -29.62 -27.55 41.96
CA LEU A 114 -30.40 -28.66 42.53
C LEU A 114 -30.37 -29.87 41.61
N TRP A 115 -30.56 -29.66 40.31
CA TRP A 115 -30.49 -30.70 39.28
C TRP A 115 -29.12 -31.39 39.27
N ARG A 116 -28.02 -30.63 39.24
CA ARG A 116 -26.65 -31.18 39.30
C ARG A 116 -26.40 -31.96 40.58
N SER A 117 -26.91 -31.49 41.72
CA SER A 117 -26.80 -32.19 43.01
C SER A 117 -27.54 -33.54 42.98
N CYS A 118 -28.76 -33.56 42.43
CA CYS A 118 -29.53 -34.78 42.23
C CYS A 118 -28.81 -35.80 41.33
N LEU A 119 -28.25 -35.36 40.20
CA LEU A 119 -27.50 -36.24 39.29
C LEU A 119 -26.22 -36.79 39.93
N LYS A 120 -25.48 -35.98 40.68
CA LYS A 120 -24.32 -36.46 41.46
C LYS A 120 -24.72 -37.55 42.46
N ARG A 121 -25.88 -37.40 43.11
CA ARG A 121 -26.40 -38.41 44.03
C ARG A 121 -26.80 -39.69 43.30
N VAL A 122 -27.42 -39.59 42.12
CA VAL A 122 -27.73 -40.73 41.25
C VAL A 122 -26.45 -41.49 40.89
N ALA A 123 -25.42 -40.80 40.39
CA ALA A 123 -24.15 -41.42 40.04
C ALA A 123 -23.48 -42.12 41.23
N LEU A 124 -23.49 -41.50 42.42
CA LEU A 124 -22.93 -42.10 43.63
C LEU A 124 -23.69 -43.38 44.06
N LEU A 125 -25.03 -43.36 44.01
CA LEU A 125 -25.84 -44.53 44.34
C LEU A 125 -25.63 -45.67 43.33
N THR A 126 -25.49 -45.33 42.05
CA THR A 126 -25.13 -46.28 41.00
C THR A 126 -23.78 -46.91 41.27
N GLN A 127 -22.77 -46.11 41.60
CA GLN A 127 -21.44 -46.61 41.95
C GLN A 127 -21.48 -47.56 43.15
N GLN A 128 -22.17 -47.18 44.23
CA GLN A 128 -22.30 -48.03 45.43
C GLN A 128 -22.92 -49.39 45.11
N LYS A 129 -23.97 -49.41 44.26
CA LYS A 129 -24.62 -50.66 43.84
C LYS A 129 -23.74 -51.51 42.93
N LEU A 130 -22.97 -50.88 42.02
CA LEU A 130 -22.00 -51.58 41.17
C LEU A 130 -20.88 -52.20 42.01
N GLU A 131 -20.37 -51.49 43.02
CA GLU A 131 -19.34 -51.98 43.95
C GLU A 131 -19.82 -53.18 44.79
N SER A 132 -21.11 -53.19 45.14
CA SER A 132 -21.74 -54.27 45.91
C SER A 132 -22.38 -55.37 45.05
N ASP A 133 -22.23 -55.32 43.72
CA ASP A 133 -22.87 -56.23 42.74
C ASP A 133 -24.41 -56.36 42.93
N GLU A 134 -25.04 -55.27 43.35
CA GLU A 134 -26.49 -55.20 43.47
C GLU A 134 -27.13 -54.91 42.11
N PRO A 135 -28.31 -55.50 41.80
CA PRO A 135 -29.03 -55.17 40.58
C PRO A 135 -29.49 -53.70 40.58
N PRO A 136 -29.54 -53.06 39.39
CA PRO A 136 -30.10 -51.72 39.28
C PRO A 136 -31.61 -51.71 39.49
N ASP A 137 -32.11 -50.61 40.05
CA ASP A 137 -33.54 -50.28 40.02
C ASP A 137 -33.85 -49.47 38.76
N GLU A 138 -35.01 -49.72 38.15
CA GLU A 138 -35.57 -48.98 37.01
C GLU A 138 -35.51 -47.46 37.23
N ARG A 139 -35.80 -47.00 38.44
CA ARG A 139 -35.74 -45.56 38.78
C ARG A 139 -34.32 -45.02 38.65
N LEU A 140 -33.32 -45.79 39.03
CA LEU A 140 -31.94 -45.35 38.96
C LEU A 140 -31.49 -45.26 37.50
N LEU A 141 -31.84 -46.25 36.69
CA LEU A 141 -31.55 -46.30 35.25
C LEU A 141 -32.16 -45.12 34.49
N LEU A 142 -33.43 -44.79 34.79
CA LEU A 142 -34.16 -43.67 34.17
C LEU A 142 -33.41 -42.31 34.31
N ARG A 143 -32.65 -42.15 35.39
CA ARG A 143 -31.99 -40.88 35.77
C ARG A 143 -30.50 -40.86 35.45
N LEU A 144 -29.92 -42.00 35.10
CA LEU A 144 -28.49 -42.07 34.82
C LEU A 144 -28.20 -41.46 33.44
N GLN A 145 -27.14 -40.66 33.35
CA GLN A 145 -26.75 -39.98 32.12
C GLN A 145 -25.97 -40.90 31.19
N GLY A 146 -26.11 -40.69 29.88
CA GLY A 146 -25.34 -41.44 28.87
C GLY A 146 -23.83 -41.41 29.12
N SER A 147 -23.30 -40.29 29.60
CA SER A 147 -21.87 -40.12 29.89
C SER A 147 -21.38 -41.06 31.01
N GLU A 148 -22.25 -41.39 31.95
CA GLU A 148 -21.94 -42.29 33.06
C GLU A 148 -21.94 -43.76 32.61
N GLN A 149 -22.68 -44.12 31.55
CA GLN A 149 -22.72 -45.49 31.02
C GLN A 149 -21.31 -45.94 30.59
N LYS A 150 -20.63 -45.12 29.76
CA LYS A 150 -19.25 -45.40 29.32
C LYS A 150 -18.30 -45.52 30.51
N ARG A 151 -18.40 -44.61 31.49
CA ARG A 151 -17.55 -44.62 32.69
C ARG A 151 -17.72 -45.89 33.52
N PHE A 152 -18.96 -46.28 33.81
CA PHE A 152 -19.24 -47.43 34.65
C PHE A 152 -18.97 -48.77 33.95
N ARG A 153 -19.22 -48.87 32.64
CA ARG A 153 -18.84 -50.03 31.84
C ARG A 153 -17.35 -50.33 31.92
N SER A 154 -16.51 -49.29 31.80
CA SER A 154 -15.06 -49.45 31.90
C SER A 154 -14.56 -49.70 33.32
N ALA A 155 -15.20 -49.10 34.33
CA ALA A 155 -14.77 -49.22 35.72
C ALA A 155 -15.22 -50.52 36.40
N TYR A 156 -16.36 -51.09 36.00
CA TYR A 156 -16.98 -52.26 36.64
C TYR A 156 -17.40 -53.32 35.60
N PRO A 157 -16.47 -53.84 34.77
CA PRO A 157 -16.83 -54.71 33.65
C PRO A 157 -17.57 -55.99 34.05
N ALA A 158 -17.27 -56.57 35.22
CA ALA A 158 -17.91 -57.81 35.68
C ALA A 158 -19.39 -57.62 36.10
N ALA A 159 -19.72 -56.50 36.75
CA ALA A 159 -21.10 -56.18 37.15
C ALA A 159 -21.90 -55.56 35.99
N TRP A 160 -21.19 -55.03 34.97
CA TRP A 160 -21.80 -54.30 33.87
C TRP A 160 -22.73 -55.16 33.01
N ASP A 161 -22.41 -56.43 32.75
CA ASP A 161 -23.24 -57.30 31.90
C ASP A 161 -24.67 -57.42 32.44
N ARG A 162 -24.81 -57.61 33.76
CA ARG A 162 -26.10 -57.65 34.45
C ARG A 162 -26.84 -56.30 34.39
N TRP A 163 -26.09 -55.20 34.51
CA TRP A 163 -26.66 -53.85 34.40
C TRP A 163 -27.10 -53.51 32.98
N SER A 164 -26.34 -53.98 31.98
CA SER A 164 -26.64 -53.86 30.55
C SER A 164 -27.97 -54.55 30.24
N GLU A 165 -28.16 -55.79 30.70
CA GLU A 165 -29.41 -56.54 30.49
C GLU A 165 -30.63 -55.83 31.13
N ALA A 166 -30.45 -55.30 32.35
CA ALA A 166 -31.50 -54.53 33.02
C ALA A 166 -31.82 -53.22 32.28
N TRP A 167 -30.81 -52.57 31.71
CA TRP A 167 -31.00 -51.39 30.87
C TRP A 167 -31.75 -51.71 29.59
N ASP A 168 -31.37 -52.77 28.87
CA ASP A 168 -32.03 -53.20 27.65
C ASP A 168 -33.51 -53.51 27.92
N THR A 169 -33.79 -54.20 29.02
CA THR A 169 -35.16 -54.49 29.48
C THR A 169 -35.95 -53.19 29.74
N THR A 170 -35.32 -52.23 30.43
CA THR A 170 -35.93 -50.94 30.76
C THR A 170 -36.15 -50.07 29.51
N ALA A 171 -35.20 -50.06 28.58
CA ALA A 171 -35.30 -49.37 27.30
C ALA A 171 -36.42 -49.94 26.44
N GLN A 172 -36.54 -51.28 26.35
CA GLN A 172 -37.66 -51.94 25.68
C GLN A 172 -39.01 -51.56 26.29
N LYS A 173 -39.10 -51.54 27.63
CA LYS A 173 -40.32 -51.12 28.34
C LYS A 173 -40.66 -49.64 28.05
N ALA A 174 -39.66 -48.76 28.02
CA ALA A 174 -39.83 -47.35 27.67
C ALA A 174 -40.35 -47.18 26.24
N LEU A 175 -39.77 -47.87 25.26
CA LEU A 175 -40.21 -47.84 23.87
C LEU A 175 -41.67 -48.32 23.73
N ARG A 176 -42.04 -49.43 24.38
CA ARG A 176 -43.43 -49.92 24.40
C ARG A 176 -44.39 -48.92 25.04
N THR A 177 -43.98 -48.29 26.14
CA THR A 177 -44.78 -47.28 26.84
C THR A 177 -45.06 -46.07 25.94
N LEU A 178 -44.05 -45.59 25.20
CA LEU A 178 -44.20 -44.49 24.27
C LEU A 178 -45.03 -44.87 23.04
N ALA A 179 -44.88 -46.10 22.54
CA ALA A 179 -45.64 -46.60 21.40
C ALA A 179 -47.13 -46.81 21.70
N ALA A 180 -47.49 -47.15 22.94
CA ALA A 180 -48.87 -47.46 23.33
C ALA A 180 -49.77 -46.21 23.52
N ARG A 181 -49.21 -44.99 23.44
CA ARG A 181 -49.99 -43.75 23.64
C ARG A 181 -50.71 -43.36 22.35
N PRO A 182 -52.05 -43.20 22.35
CA PRO A 182 -52.78 -42.74 21.18
C PRO A 182 -52.37 -41.31 20.81
N ARG A 183 -52.13 -41.06 19.52
CA ARG A 183 -51.87 -39.70 19.02
C ARG A 183 -53.12 -39.10 18.40
N ASP A 184 -53.36 -37.84 18.73
CA ASP A 184 -54.34 -37.04 18.01
C ASP A 184 -53.88 -36.84 16.56
N VAL A 185 -54.78 -37.14 15.61
CA VAL A 185 -54.55 -37.03 14.16
C VAL A 185 -54.13 -35.59 13.78
N SER A 186 -54.66 -34.59 14.47
CA SER A 186 -54.31 -33.17 14.24
C SER A 186 -52.86 -32.85 14.62
N LEU A 187 -52.32 -33.49 15.67
CA LEU A 187 -50.94 -33.27 16.10
C LEU A 187 -49.99 -33.87 15.07
N ALA A 188 -50.19 -35.12 14.68
CA ALA A 188 -49.36 -35.80 13.67
C ALA A 188 -49.31 -35.04 12.33
N ASN A 189 -50.42 -34.43 11.91
CA ASN A 189 -50.45 -33.58 10.70
C ASN A 189 -49.65 -32.28 10.87
N ALA A 190 -49.75 -31.62 12.03
CA ALA A 190 -48.94 -30.44 12.34
C ALA A 190 -47.44 -30.77 12.40
N GLU A 191 -47.09 -31.92 12.99
CA GLU A 191 -45.71 -32.43 13.04
C GLU A 191 -45.15 -32.64 11.63
N ARG A 192 -45.95 -33.22 10.74
CA ARG A 192 -45.58 -33.45 9.33
C ARG A 192 -45.38 -32.15 8.57
N LEU A 193 -46.31 -31.21 8.70
CA LEU A 193 -46.21 -29.90 8.02
C LEU A 193 -44.99 -29.10 8.51
N LEU A 194 -44.72 -29.08 9.81
CA LEU A 194 -43.55 -28.40 10.37
C LEU A 194 -42.24 -29.04 9.92
N SER A 195 -42.18 -30.37 9.76
CA SER A 195 -40.99 -31.05 9.24
C SER A 195 -40.73 -30.76 7.76
N GLN A 196 -41.77 -30.47 6.97
CA GLN A 196 -41.70 -30.30 5.52
C GLN A 196 -41.63 -28.82 5.07
N GLN A 197 -42.15 -27.87 5.87
CA GLN A 197 -42.31 -26.47 5.46
C GLN A 197 -41.30 -25.50 6.10
N VAL A 198 -40.56 -25.91 7.14
CA VAL A 198 -39.63 -25.02 7.85
C VAL A 198 -38.25 -24.98 7.18
N TYR A 199 -37.88 -25.99 6.40
CA TYR A 199 -36.57 -26.11 5.78
C TYR A 199 -36.71 -26.23 4.26
N THR A 200 -36.30 -25.20 3.54
CA THR A 200 -36.40 -25.10 2.07
C THR A 200 -35.16 -25.62 1.35
N ASP A 201 -34.03 -25.76 2.05
CA ASP A 201 -32.74 -26.17 1.48
C ASP A 201 -32.54 -27.68 1.55
N GLN A 202 -32.24 -28.28 0.41
CA GLN A 202 -31.94 -29.71 0.29
C GLN A 202 -30.69 -30.09 1.11
N GLY A 203 -30.77 -31.18 1.89
CA GLY A 203 -29.65 -31.68 2.69
C GLY A 203 -29.43 -30.97 4.04
N HIS A 204 -30.38 -30.14 4.48
CA HIS A 204 -30.30 -29.43 5.76
C HIS A 204 -30.14 -30.36 6.97
N PHE A 205 -30.68 -31.59 6.88
CA PHE A 205 -30.58 -32.58 7.94
C PHE A 205 -29.13 -32.92 8.35
N LEU A 206 -28.16 -32.81 7.43
CA LEU A 206 -26.74 -33.07 7.73
C LEU A 206 -26.22 -32.12 8.81
N LEU A 207 -26.57 -30.83 8.72
CA LEU A 207 -26.13 -29.80 9.64
C LEU A 207 -26.83 -29.90 11.01
N GLU A 208 -28.12 -30.26 11.01
CA GLU A 208 -28.88 -30.52 12.25
C GLU A 208 -28.35 -31.77 13.00
N LEU A 209 -28.01 -32.83 12.27
CA LEU A 209 -27.41 -34.03 12.86
C LEU A 209 -25.97 -33.76 13.34
N LEU A 210 -25.19 -32.95 12.63
CA LEU A 210 -23.89 -32.49 13.09
C LEU A 210 -24.00 -31.68 14.39
N GLN A 211 -25.03 -30.84 14.51
CA GLN A 211 -25.34 -30.15 15.76
C GLN A 211 -25.63 -31.11 16.90
N ASN A 212 -26.46 -32.12 16.66
CA ASN A 212 -26.76 -33.14 17.66
C ASN A 212 -25.50 -33.89 18.10
N ALA A 213 -24.60 -34.21 17.16
CA ALA A 213 -23.34 -34.88 17.46
C ALA A 213 -22.39 -34.00 18.31
N ASP A 214 -22.24 -32.73 17.94
CA ASP A 214 -21.43 -31.78 18.71
C ASP A 214 -22.00 -31.53 20.11
N ASP A 215 -23.32 -31.39 20.22
CA ASP A 215 -24.03 -31.26 21.50
C ASP A 215 -23.83 -32.49 22.40
N ALA A 216 -23.71 -33.67 21.80
CA ALA A 216 -23.39 -34.92 22.49
C ALA A 216 -21.89 -35.07 22.83
N GLY A 217 -21.05 -34.07 22.53
CA GLY A 217 -19.61 -34.08 22.80
C GLY A 217 -18.82 -35.00 21.87
N ALA A 218 -19.31 -35.27 20.66
CA ALA A 218 -18.56 -36.06 19.68
C ALA A 218 -17.30 -35.33 19.21
N SER A 219 -16.22 -36.08 18.97
CA SER A 219 -15.02 -35.56 18.29
C SER A 219 -14.98 -35.90 16.79
N LEU A 220 -15.73 -36.94 16.38
CA LEU A 220 -15.86 -37.42 15.01
C LEU A 220 -17.35 -37.50 14.63
N PHE A 221 -17.68 -36.92 13.48
CA PHE A 221 -18.96 -37.09 12.78
C PHE A 221 -18.71 -37.69 11.39
N GLU A 222 -19.39 -38.79 11.07
CA GLU A 222 -19.19 -39.56 9.85
C GLU A 222 -20.53 -39.80 9.15
N VAL A 223 -20.58 -39.62 7.83
CA VAL A 223 -21.74 -39.89 7.00
C VAL A 223 -21.33 -40.73 5.81
N GLU A 224 -22.01 -41.87 5.66
CA GLU A 224 -21.86 -42.79 4.54
C GLU A 224 -23.10 -42.67 3.62
N PHE A 225 -22.86 -42.32 2.37
CA PHE A 225 -23.86 -42.13 1.33
C PHE A 225 -23.95 -43.40 0.48
N LYS A 226 -24.94 -44.26 0.76
CA LYS A 226 -25.20 -45.50 -0.01
C LYS A 226 -26.28 -45.25 -1.05
N GLU A 227 -26.31 -46.10 -2.08
CA GLU A 227 -27.34 -46.05 -3.13
C GLU A 227 -28.78 -45.99 -2.59
N ASN A 228 -29.04 -46.68 -1.47
CA ASN A 228 -30.40 -46.82 -0.91
C ASN A 228 -30.56 -46.29 0.53
N ALA A 229 -29.52 -45.69 1.12
CA ALA A 229 -29.57 -45.20 2.49
C ALA A 229 -28.48 -44.15 2.77
N VAL A 230 -28.76 -43.24 3.72
CA VAL A 230 -27.73 -42.43 4.38
C VAL A 230 -27.48 -43.02 5.76
N VAL A 231 -26.23 -43.31 6.09
CA VAL A 231 -25.84 -43.76 7.43
C VAL A 231 -25.02 -42.66 8.11
N VAL A 232 -25.58 -42.06 9.15
CA VAL A 232 -24.92 -41.00 9.92
C VAL A 232 -24.47 -41.58 11.26
N SER A 233 -23.25 -41.29 11.69
CA SER A 233 -22.76 -41.79 12.96
C SER A 233 -21.75 -40.85 13.63
N HIS A 234 -21.71 -40.88 14.96
CA HIS A 234 -20.77 -40.09 15.75
C HIS A 234 -20.34 -40.81 17.02
N ASN A 235 -19.19 -40.43 17.59
CA ASN A 235 -18.59 -41.06 18.77
C ASN A 235 -18.91 -40.35 20.09
N GLY A 236 -19.99 -39.57 20.12
CA GLY A 236 -20.40 -38.78 21.28
C GLY A 236 -20.94 -39.64 22.45
N VAL A 237 -21.56 -38.96 23.41
CA VAL A 237 -22.27 -39.60 24.52
C VAL A 237 -23.43 -40.46 23.99
N PRO A 238 -23.61 -41.72 24.46
CA PRO A 238 -24.73 -42.55 24.05
C PRO A 238 -26.05 -42.01 24.62
N PHE A 239 -27.16 -42.36 23.98
CA PHE A 239 -28.50 -41.93 24.39
C PHE A 239 -28.82 -42.36 25.83
N ASP A 240 -29.54 -41.49 26.53
CA ASP A 240 -30.29 -41.84 27.73
C ASP A 240 -31.80 -41.66 27.53
N PHE A 241 -32.58 -41.95 28.58
CA PHE A 241 -34.05 -41.88 28.51
C PHE A 241 -34.59 -40.47 28.22
N ARG A 242 -33.84 -39.42 28.56
CA ARG A 242 -34.22 -38.04 28.23
C ARG A 242 -34.09 -37.82 26.72
N ASP A 243 -32.99 -38.30 26.12
CA ASP A 243 -32.75 -38.22 24.68
C ASP A 243 -33.79 -39.01 23.88
N LEU A 244 -34.19 -40.19 24.37
CA LEU A 244 -35.28 -40.98 23.77
C LEU A 244 -36.58 -40.15 23.65
N VAL A 245 -37.00 -39.49 24.73
CA VAL A 245 -38.20 -38.63 24.71
C VAL A 245 -38.00 -37.43 23.79
N GLY A 246 -36.81 -36.83 23.83
CA GLY A 246 -36.45 -35.66 23.03
C GLY A 246 -36.53 -35.91 21.52
N VAL A 247 -36.05 -37.07 21.05
CA VAL A 247 -36.07 -37.43 19.62
C VAL A 247 -37.49 -37.78 19.12
N LEU A 248 -38.33 -38.28 20.01
CA LEU A 248 -39.70 -38.72 19.68
C LEU A 248 -40.75 -37.61 19.84
N SER A 249 -40.46 -36.49 20.51
CA SER A 249 -41.46 -35.46 20.80
C SER A 249 -41.26 -34.19 19.97
N ILE A 250 -42.34 -33.52 19.55
CA ILE A 250 -42.29 -32.17 18.98
C ILE A 250 -42.55 -31.11 20.06
N GLY A 251 -41.78 -30.02 20.06
CA GLY A 251 -41.87 -28.95 21.07
C GLY A 251 -41.23 -29.26 22.44
N GLN A 252 -40.72 -30.48 22.65
CA GLN A 252 -40.08 -30.92 23.89
C GLN A 252 -38.56 -31.11 23.70
N THR A 253 -37.83 -30.01 23.52
CA THR A 253 -36.37 -30.06 23.44
C THR A 253 -35.73 -30.36 24.80
N THR A 254 -34.87 -31.37 24.85
CA THR A 254 -33.92 -31.63 25.97
C THR A 254 -32.68 -30.74 25.92
N LYS A 255 -32.66 -29.76 25.01
CA LYS A 255 -31.50 -28.93 24.67
C LYS A 255 -31.36 -27.69 25.60
N THR A 256 -30.10 -27.37 25.90
CA THR A 256 -29.65 -26.27 26.79
C THR A 256 -29.88 -24.89 26.17
N GLU A 257 -29.89 -23.85 26.98
CA GLU A 257 -30.09 -22.43 26.59
C GLU A 257 -29.10 -21.91 25.51
N ARG A 258 -28.02 -22.64 25.21
CA ARG A 258 -27.03 -22.28 24.18
C ARG A 258 -27.35 -22.81 22.77
N GLN A 259 -28.41 -23.62 22.63
CA GLN A 259 -28.76 -24.31 21.38
C GLN A 259 -29.95 -23.62 20.70
N ILE A 260 -29.74 -23.14 19.46
CA ILE A 260 -30.65 -22.24 18.73
C ILE A 260 -31.88 -22.98 18.14
N GLY A 261 -31.95 -24.31 18.27
CA GLY A 261 -33.09 -25.13 17.83
C GLY A 261 -34.31 -24.99 18.75
N TYR A 262 -35.09 -23.93 18.57
CA TYR A 262 -36.19 -23.52 19.48
C TYR A 262 -37.44 -24.43 19.45
N PHE A 263 -37.51 -25.48 18.62
CA PHE A 263 -38.76 -26.25 18.47
C PHE A 263 -38.64 -27.79 18.59
N GLY A 264 -37.43 -28.35 18.71
CA GLY A 264 -37.28 -29.82 18.71
C GLY A 264 -37.64 -30.45 17.37
N VAL A 265 -37.58 -29.65 16.31
CA VAL A 265 -37.88 -30.02 14.93
C VAL A 265 -36.59 -30.36 14.16
N GLY A 266 -35.42 -29.97 14.68
CA GLY A 266 -34.13 -30.18 14.01
C GLY A 266 -33.86 -31.63 13.63
N PHE A 267 -34.10 -32.59 14.54
CA PHE A 267 -34.00 -34.02 14.20
C PHE A 267 -35.05 -34.45 13.15
N LYS A 268 -36.24 -33.84 13.13
CA LYS A 268 -37.31 -34.21 12.19
C LYS A 268 -36.96 -33.85 10.74
N SER A 269 -35.91 -33.06 10.49
CA SER A 269 -35.36 -32.84 9.14
C SER A 269 -34.93 -34.14 8.45
N VAL A 270 -34.60 -35.22 9.18
CA VAL A 270 -34.29 -36.52 8.55
C VAL A 270 -35.45 -37.09 7.74
N PHE A 271 -36.68 -36.67 8.03
CA PHE A 271 -37.86 -37.06 7.25
C PHE A 271 -37.92 -36.41 5.86
N GLU A 272 -36.96 -35.55 5.51
CA GLU A 272 -36.69 -35.13 4.13
C GLU A 272 -36.31 -36.36 3.28
N VAL A 273 -35.36 -37.17 3.76
CA VAL A 273 -34.74 -38.27 3.01
C VAL A 273 -35.29 -39.65 3.33
N THR A 274 -35.88 -39.84 4.51
CA THR A 274 -36.40 -41.15 4.94
C THR A 274 -37.84 -41.06 5.48
N GLU A 275 -38.59 -42.17 5.42
CA GLU A 275 -39.87 -42.30 6.13
C GLU A 275 -39.73 -43.01 7.48
N ARG A 276 -38.66 -43.79 7.66
CA ARG A 276 -38.47 -44.68 8.82
C ARG A 276 -37.01 -44.66 9.26
N PRO A 277 -36.56 -43.59 9.93
CA PRO A 277 -35.21 -43.54 10.47
C PRO A 277 -35.05 -44.62 11.55
N ARG A 278 -33.89 -45.29 11.52
CA ARG A 278 -33.50 -46.30 12.52
C ARG A 278 -32.36 -45.74 13.34
N LEU A 279 -32.48 -45.80 14.66
CA LEU A 279 -31.51 -45.27 15.61
C LEU A 279 -30.94 -46.40 16.45
N TYR A 280 -29.61 -46.38 16.58
CA TYR A 280 -28.82 -47.28 17.41
C TYR A 280 -27.88 -46.44 18.27
N SER A 281 -28.01 -46.52 19.59
CA SER A 281 -27.17 -45.77 20.53
C SER A 281 -27.21 -46.40 21.92
N GLY A 282 -26.07 -46.95 22.37
CA GLY A 282 -26.00 -47.69 23.63
C GLY A 282 -27.06 -48.80 23.68
N HIS A 283 -27.95 -48.72 24.67
CA HIS A 283 -29.04 -49.68 24.90
C HIS A 283 -30.32 -49.41 24.10
N PHE A 284 -30.33 -48.40 23.22
CA PHE A 284 -31.48 -48.05 22.41
C PHE A 284 -31.30 -48.50 20.96
N ALA A 285 -32.20 -49.37 20.50
CA ALA A 285 -32.33 -49.80 19.11
C ALA A 285 -33.81 -49.74 18.70
N PHE A 286 -34.17 -48.76 17.87
CA PHE A 286 -35.55 -48.57 17.43
C PHE A 286 -35.64 -47.88 16.07
N GLU A 287 -36.74 -48.09 15.37
CA GLU A 287 -37.14 -47.24 14.25
C GLU A 287 -38.24 -46.27 14.68
N ILE A 288 -38.36 -45.16 13.97
CA ILE A 288 -39.43 -44.20 14.18
C ILE A 288 -40.44 -44.33 13.04
N ILE A 289 -41.69 -44.59 13.40
CA ILE A 289 -42.85 -44.72 12.53
C ILE A 289 -43.72 -43.47 12.71
N ASP A 290 -44.36 -42.99 11.66
CA ASP A 290 -45.28 -41.86 11.70
C ASP A 290 -44.70 -40.67 12.50
N ILE A 291 -43.47 -40.30 12.15
CA ILE A 291 -42.68 -39.16 12.67
C ILE A 291 -42.17 -39.31 14.10
N SER A 292 -42.90 -40.02 14.97
CA SER A 292 -42.64 -39.97 16.41
C SER A 292 -42.99 -41.26 17.16
N VAL A 293 -43.56 -42.30 16.52
CA VAL A 293 -43.89 -43.58 17.19
C VAL A 293 -42.66 -44.48 17.19
N PRO A 294 -42.08 -44.86 18.33
CA PRO A 294 -40.97 -45.79 18.34
C PRO A 294 -41.45 -47.23 18.11
N ARG A 295 -40.69 -48.00 17.33
CA ARG A 295 -40.79 -49.46 17.26
C ARG A 295 -39.43 -50.06 17.57
N TYR A 296 -39.38 -50.90 18.59
CA TYR A 296 -38.17 -51.62 18.98
C TYR A 296 -37.61 -52.45 17.80
N LEU A 297 -36.30 -52.43 17.65
CA LEU A 297 -35.56 -53.27 16.70
C LEU A 297 -34.72 -54.27 17.51
N PRO A 298 -34.74 -55.58 17.14
CA PRO A 298 -33.77 -56.52 17.71
C PRO A 298 -32.35 -56.05 17.38
N THR A 299 -31.47 -56.09 18.37
CA THR A 299 -30.09 -55.61 18.27
C THR A 299 -29.37 -56.30 17.12
N HIS A 300 -28.89 -55.49 16.18
CA HIS A 300 -27.90 -55.90 15.18
C HIS A 300 -26.52 -55.42 15.63
N ASP A 301 -25.49 -55.95 14.97
CA ASP A 301 -24.05 -55.70 15.09
C ASP A 301 -23.70 -54.19 15.10
N ASN A 302 -23.97 -53.52 16.22
CA ASN A 302 -23.84 -52.08 16.39
C ASN A 302 -22.74 -51.77 17.38
N ASP A 303 -21.89 -50.82 17.04
CA ASP A 303 -20.86 -50.31 17.93
C ASP A 303 -21.51 -49.58 19.14
N PRO A 304 -21.39 -50.11 20.37
CA PRO A 304 -22.01 -49.51 21.55
C PRO A 304 -21.38 -48.17 21.94
N ASP A 305 -20.23 -47.81 21.36
CA ASP A 305 -19.56 -46.53 21.59
C ASP A 305 -19.94 -45.44 20.59
N ARG A 306 -20.72 -45.80 19.56
CA ARG A 306 -21.24 -44.87 18.55
C ARG A 306 -22.76 -44.73 18.66
N THR A 307 -23.21 -43.56 18.28
CA THR A 307 -24.62 -43.34 17.91
C THR A 307 -24.70 -43.38 16.40
N THR A 308 -25.56 -44.25 15.86
CA THR A 308 -25.73 -44.47 14.43
C THR A 308 -27.20 -44.32 14.05
N LEU A 309 -27.44 -43.44 13.08
CA LEU A 309 -28.72 -43.28 12.41
C LEU A 309 -28.62 -43.91 11.02
N HIS A 310 -29.43 -44.92 10.77
CA HIS A 310 -29.60 -45.49 9.45
C HIS A 310 -30.89 -44.93 8.85
N LEU A 311 -30.78 -44.20 7.73
CA LEU A 311 -31.86 -43.49 7.05
C LEU A 311 -32.11 -44.14 5.68
N PRO A 312 -32.99 -45.16 5.56
CA PRO A 312 -33.37 -45.72 4.26
C PRO A 312 -34.00 -44.63 3.38
N LEU A 313 -33.54 -44.49 2.14
CA LEU A 313 -34.06 -43.47 1.24
C LEU A 313 -35.52 -43.72 0.88
N LYS A 314 -36.28 -42.64 0.67
CA LYS A 314 -37.61 -42.73 0.08
C LYS A 314 -37.53 -43.22 -1.38
N PRO A 315 -38.56 -43.92 -1.88
CA PRO A 315 -38.62 -44.32 -3.28
C PRO A 315 -38.47 -43.11 -4.21
N GLY A 316 -37.57 -43.21 -5.19
CA GLY A 316 -37.33 -42.19 -6.21
C GLY A 316 -36.39 -41.05 -5.79
N LEU A 317 -35.80 -41.07 -4.59
CA LEU A 317 -34.73 -40.14 -4.22
C LEU A 317 -33.38 -40.64 -4.70
N GLU A 318 -32.59 -39.73 -5.29
CA GLU A 318 -31.20 -39.95 -5.64
C GLU A 318 -30.28 -39.46 -4.51
N ILE A 319 -29.20 -40.20 -4.24
CA ILE A 319 -28.26 -39.89 -3.15
C ILE A 319 -27.29 -38.75 -3.51
N GLU A 320 -26.96 -38.61 -4.80
CA GLU A 320 -25.90 -37.73 -5.30
C GLU A 320 -26.06 -36.25 -4.87
N PRO A 321 -27.25 -35.63 -4.93
CA PRO A 321 -27.41 -34.24 -4.48
C PRO A 321 -27.07 -34.03 -3.00
N TYR A 322 -27.35 -35.03 -2.15
CA TYR A 322 -27.04 -34.95 -0.71
C TYR A 322 -25.55 -35.13 -0.44
N TYR A 323 -24.88 -35.98 -1.23
CA TYR A 323 -23.43 -36.15 -1.16
C TYR A 323 -22.70 -34.88 -1.61
N GLN A 324 -23.11 -34.29 -2.74
CA GLN A 324 -22.58 -33.01 -3.22
C GLN A 324 -22.76 -31.91 -2.18
N ARG A 325 -23.94 -31.84 -1.54
CA ARG A 325 -24.17 -30.89 -0.45
C ARG A 325 -23.24 -31.09 0.74
N ALA A 326 -22.85 -32.31 1.06
CA ALA A 326 -21.86 -32.58 2.12
C ALA A 326 -20.44 -32.13 1.71
N LEU A 327 -20.08 -32.28 0.43
CA LEU A 327 -18.79 -31.84 -0.11
C LEU A 327 -18.65 -30.30 -0.12
N GLU A 328 -19.76 -29.57 -0.29
CA GLU A 328 -19.80 -28.09 -0.17
C GLU A 328 -19.52 -27.58 1.26
N ILE A 329 -19.57 -28.44 2.28
CA ILE A 329 -19.26 -28.03 3.66
C ILE A 329 -17.76 -27.75 3.76
N GLU A 330 -17.43 -26.49 4.05
CA GLU A 330 -16.06 -26.03 4.22
C GLU A 330 -15.47 -26.37 5.60
N PRO A 331 -14.15 -26.67 5.70
CA PRO A 331 -13.48 -26.96 6.97
C PRO A 331 -13.63 -25.87 8.04
N THR A 332 -13.87 -24.62 7.62
CA THR A 332 -14.08 -23.44 8.49
C THR A 332 -15.27 -23.59 9.43
N LEU A 333 -16.22 -24.48 9.13
CA LEU A 333 -17.31 -24.84 10.04
C LEU A 333 -16.77 -25.37 11.39
N LEU A 334 -15.67 -26.13 11.38
CA LEU A 334 -15.08 -26.74 12.58
C LEU A 334 -14.65 -25.70 13.63
N LEU A 335 -14.29 -24.47 13.21
CA LEU A 335 -13.91 -23.38 14.12
C LEU A 335 -15.07 -22.95 15.04
N ASN A 336 -16.31 -23.25 14.64
CA ASN A 336 -17.54 -22.87 15.34
C ASN A 336 -18.16 -24.03 16.12
N LEU A 337 -17.56 -25.23 16.05
CA LEU A 337 -18.01 -26.42 16.76
C LEU A 337 -17.18 -26.59 18.05
N PRO A 338 -17.81 -26.56 19.24
CA PRO A 338 -17.12 -26.77 20.51
C PRO A 338 -16.36 -28.09 20.67
N ASN A 339 -16.87 -29.20 20.10
CA ASN A 339 -16.39 -30.55 20.38
C ASN A 339 -15.92 -31.30 19.13
N VAL A 340 -16.65 -31.19 18.01
CA VAL A 340 -16.33 -31.93 16.79
C VAL A 340 -15.06 -31.39 16.15
N GLN A 341 -14.10 -32.28 15.90
CA GLN A 341 -12.79 -31.94 15.32
C GLN A 341 -12.60 -32.56 13.94
N LYS A 342 -13.41 -33.57 13.59
CA LYS A 342 -13.34 -34.28 12.32
C LYS A 342 -14.72 -34.55 11.75
N LEU A 343 -14.88 -34.27 10.45
CA LEU A 343 -16.02 -34.64 9.63
C LEU A 343 -15.54 -35.62 8.57
N ARG A 344 -16.29 -36.68 8.31
CA ARG A 344 -15.96 -37.65 7.27
C ARG A 344 -17.17 -37.95 6.40
N TRP A 345 -17.01 -37.74 5.10
CA TRP A 345 -18.01 -38.05 4.07
C TRP A 345 -17.52 -39.25 3.27
N ILE A 346 -18.33 -40.29 3.16
CA ILE A 346 -17.99 -41.52 2.43
C ILE A 346 -19.00 -41.67 1.29
N GLY A 347 -18.54 -41.53 0.05
CA GLY A 347 -19.35 -41.69 -1.15
C GLY A 347 -19.71 -43.16 -1.42
N SER A 348 -20.69 -43.38 -2.31
CA SER A 348 -21.13 -44.73 -2.69
C SER A 348 -20.06 -45.52 -3.45
N ASP A 349 -19.10 -44.82 -4.05
CA ASP A 349 -17.92 -45.35 -4.72
C ASP A 349 -16.77 -45.71 -3.75
N GLY A 350 -16.93 -45.42 -2.45
CA GLY A 350 -15.91 -45.63 -1.42
C GLY A 350 -14.95 -44.45 -1.25
N THR A 351 -15.11 -43.37 -2.02
CA THR A 351 -14.30 -42.15 -1.87
C THR A 351 -14.54 -41.52 -0.50
N VAL A 352 -13.47 -41.22 0.24
CA VAL A 352 -13.57 -40.58 1.55
C VAL A 352 -13.05 -39.15 1.48
N THR A 353 -13.89 -38.20 1.90
CA THR A 353 -13.50 -36.81 2.16
C THR A 353 -13.47 -36.56 3.66
N GLU A 354 -12.30 -36.31 4.23
CA GLU A 354 -12.12 -35.97 5.65
C GLU A 354 -11.82 -34.47 5.80
N LEU A 355 -12.63 -33.79 6.61
CA LEU A 355 -12.37 -32.43 7.08
C LEU A 355 -11.86 -32.53 8.52
N SER A 356 -10.77 -31.85 8.84
CA SER A 356 -10.21 -31.91 10.18
C SER A 356 -9.69 -30.57 10.67
N GLN A 357 -9.73 -30.40 11.98
CA GLN A 357 -9.15 -29.28 12.70
C GLN A 357 -8.09 -29.78 13.67
N SER A 358 -6.96 -29.08 13.68
CA SER A 358 -5.97 -29.17 14.75
C SER A 358 -5.60 -27.76 15.22
N SER A 359 -5.19 -27.63 16.47
CA SER A 359 -4.85 -26.31 17.03
C SER A 359 -3.55 -26.37 17.82
N GLN A 360 -2.70 -25.37 17.62
CA GLN A 360 -1.52 -25.12 18.46
C GLN A 360 -1.58 -23.66 18.95
N ARG A 361 -1.68 -23.48 20.26
CA ARG A 361 -1.91 -22.16 20.89
C ARG A 361 -3.18 -21.49 20.31
N ASN A 362 -3.03 -20.37 19.59
CA ASN A 362 -4.13 -19.61 18.97
C ASN A 362 -4.23 -19.85 17.45
N VAL A 363 -3.37 -20.69 16.87
CA VAL A 363 -3.41 -21.02 15.45
C VAL A 363 -4.16 -22.33 15.27
N HIS A 364 -5.20 -22.29 14.44
CA HIS A 364 -6.01 -23.43 14.07
C HIS A 364 -5.72 -23.79 12.62
N SER A 365 -5.22 -25.00 12.40
CA SER A 365 -5.00 -25.56 11.06
C SER A 365 -6.21 -26.38 10.67
N LEU A 366 -6.81 -26.01 9.54
CA LEU A 366 -7.93 -26.71 8.93
C LEU A 366 -7.45 -27.45 7.70
N ALA A 367 -7.88 -28.69 7.53
CA ALA A 367 -7.50 -29.51 6.38
C ALA A 367 -8.71 -30.21 5.76
N ARG A 368 -8.71 -30.32 4.43
CA ARG A 368 -9.58 -31.19 3.64
C ARG A 368 -8.68 -32.21 2.93
N VAL A 369 -8.96 -33.49 3.12
CA VAL A 369 -8.22 -34.62 2.54
C VAL A 369 -9.22 -35.50 1.81
N VAL A 370 -8.99 -35.72 0.51
CA VAL A 370 -9.76 -36.68 -0.29
C VAL A 370 -8.89 -37.90 -0.56
N THR A 371 -9.42 -39.12 -0.40
CA THR A 371 -8.71 -40.36 -0.74
C THR A 371 -8.21 -40.32 -2.18
N ASP A 372 -6.91 -40.52 -2.38
CA ASP A 372 -6.23 -40.47 -3.68
C ASP A 372 -6.41 -39.14 -4.47
N GLY A 373 -6.75 -38.05 -3.77
CA GLY A 373 -7.09 -36.76 -4.36
C GLY A 373 -6.34 -35.57 -3.74
N GLU A 374 -6.93 -34.39 -3.88
CA GLU A 374 -6.34 -33.13 -3.39
C GLU A 374 -6.33 -33.07 -1.87
N GLN A 375 -5.23 -32.56 -1.33
CA GLN A 375 -5.10 -32.19 0.08
C GLN A 375 -4.90 -30.68 0.17
N THR A 376 -5.81 -30.01 0.87
CA THR A 376 -5.70 -28.58 1.17
C THR A 376 -5.55 -28.38 2.66
N ARG A 377 -4.75 -27.37 3.03
CA ARG A 377 -4.56 -26.94 4.40
C ARG A 377 -4.58 -25.42 4.46
N THR A 378 -5.27 -24.87 5.46
CA THR A 378 -5.32 -23.44 5.69
C THR A 378 -5.25 -23.17 7.19
N ASP A 379 -4.38 -22.23 7.54
CA ASP A 379 -4.14 -21.85 8.93
C ASP A 379 -4.87 -20.54 9.26
N TYR A 380 -5.47 -20.50 10.44
CA TYR A 380 -6.21 -19.36 10.96
C TYR A 380 -5.72 -18.97 12.35
N LEU A 381 -5.40 -17.69 12.54
CA LEU A 381 -5.24 -17.09 13.87
C LEU A 381 -6.63 -16.83 14.46
N VAL A 382 -6.95 -17.54 15.55
CA VAL A 382 -8.27 -17.49 16.18
C VAL A 382 -8.21 -16.73 17.50
N TRP A 383 -9.02 -15.68 17.61
CA TRP A 383 -9.21 -14.90 18.83
C TRP A 383 -10.64 -15.04 19.33
N LYS A 384 -10.78 -15.14 20.65
CA LYS A 384 -12.07 -15.30 21.34
C LYS A 384 -12.24 -14.20 22.37
N GLY A 385 -13.46 -13.68 22.48
CA GLY A 385 -13.89 -12.77 23.54
C GLY A 385 -15.28 -13.10 24.03
N ARG A 386 -15.70 -12.50 25.14
CA ARG A 386 -17.02 -12.74 25.74
C ARG A 386 -17.86 -11.47 25.71
N TYR A 387 -19.13 -11.63 25.39
CA TYR A 387 -20.15 -10.60 25.48
C TYR A 387 -21.18 -11.00 26.53
N GLN A 388 -21.57 -10.03 27.38
CA GLN A 388 -22.65 -10.18 28.34
C GLN A 388 -23.72 -9.12 28.06
N HIS A 389 -24.93 -9.57 27.78
CA HIS A 389 -26.05 -8.70 27.47
C HIS A 389 -26.66 -8.08 28.74
N ARG A 390 -26.98 -6.79 28.68
CA ARG A 390 -27.53 -6.03 29.81
C ARG A 390 -29.06 -5.83 29.75
N GLY A 391 -29.72 -6.25 28.67
CA GLY A 391 -31.17 -6.12 28.48
C GLY A 391 -31.95 -7.40 28.76
N ALA A 392 -33.27 -7.32 28.72
CA ALA A 392 -34.14 -8.50 28.80
C ALA A 392 -34.03 -9.31 27.50
N ARG A 393 -33.82 -10.62 27.64
CA ARG A 393 -33.84 -11.60 26.54
C ARG A 393 -35.08 -12.48 26.67
N PRO A 394 -35.65 -12.96 25.54
CA PRO A 394 -36.70 -13.98 25.57
C PRO A 394 -36.28 -15.19 26.41
N GLU A 395 -37.24 -15.82 27.08
CA GLU A 395 -36.97 -16.98 27.92
C GLU A 395 -36.32 -18.13 27.13
N GLY A 396 -35.24 -18.69 27.66
CA GLY A 396 -34.46 -19.76 27.03
C GLY A 396 -33.36 -19.32 26.06
N LYS A 397 -33.22 -18.01 25.80
CA LYS A 397 -32.10 -17.45 25.04
C LYS A 397 -30.94 -17.05 25.97
N PRO A 398 -29.66 -17.26 25.58
CA PRO A 398 -28.54 -16.99 26.45
C PRO A 398 -28.35 -15.48 26.65
N ASN A 399 -27.88 -15.09 27.83
CA ASN A 399 -27.51 -13.71 28.19
C ASN A 399 -26.00 -13.44 28.05
N GLU A 400 -25.21 -14.46 27.75
CA GLU A 400 -23.79 -14.37 27.46
C GLU A 400 -23.45 -15.21 26.23
N ALA A 401 -22.44 -14.80 25.47
CA ALA A 401 -21.92 -15.58 24.36
C ALA A 401 -20.43 -15.30 24.11
N GLU A 402 -19.75 -16.28 23.55
CA GLU A 402 -18.40 -16.13 23.01
C GLU A 402 -18.48 -15.58 21.59
N VAL A 403 -17.60 -14.62 21.27
CA VAL A 403 -17.38 -14.09 19.92
C VAL A 403 -16.01 -14.58 19.48
N MET A 404 -15.99 -15.32 18.37
CA MET A 404 -14.81 -15.86 17.71
C MET A 404 -14.49 -14.99 16.49
N LEU A 405 -13.21 -14.65 16.33
CA LEU A 405 -12.63 -14.00 15.16
C LEU A 405 -11.54 -14.91 14.61
N ALA A 406 -11.58 -15.25 13.32
CA ALA A 406 -10.54 -16.06 12.69
C ALA A 406 -9.94 -15.36 11.48
N PHE A 407 -8.63 -15.14 11.53
CA PHE A 407 -7.85 -14.44 10.51
C PHE A 407 -6.98 -15.44 9.74
N PRO A 408 -7.08 -15.54 8.41
CA PRO A 408 -6.20 -16.43 7.64
C PRO A 408 -4.73 -15.99 7.74
N THR A 409 -3.80 -16.94 7.89
CA THR A 409 -2.37 -16.64 8.09
C THR A 409 -1.50 -16.76 6.82
N GLU A 410 -1.92 -17.54 5.81
CA GLU A 410 -1.15 -17.76 4.57
C GLU A 410 -1.89 -17.26 3.31
N GLY A 411 -1.14 -16.68 2.35
CA GLY A 411 -1.57 -16.33 0.98
C GLY A 411 -1.41 -14.84 0.61
N ASP A 412 -0.53 -14.53 -0.36
CA ASP A 412 -0.31 -13.20 -0.99
C ASP A 412 -1.47 -12.75 -1.92
N GLY A 413 -2.68 -13.18 -1.59
CA GLY A 413 -3.90 -12.98 -2.35
C GLY A 413 -5.08 -13.56 -1.58
N VAL A 414 -5.26 -13.08 -0.34
CA VAL A 414 -6.25 -13.55 0.65
C VAL A 414 -7.56 -13.90 -0.06
N ALA A 415 -7.81 -15.19 -0.24
CA ALA A 415 -9.10 -15.67 -0.71
C ALA A 415 -10.13 -15.17 0.29
N ILE A 416 -10.89 -14.14 -0.10
CA ILE A 416 -11.97 -13.59 0.71
C ILE A 416 -12.96 -14.74 0.87
N PRO A 417 -13.17 -15.28 2.10
CA PRO A 417 -14.02 -16.43 2.27
C PRO A 417 -15.43 -16.11 1.76
N GLY A 418 -15.97 -16.94 0.85
CA GLY A 418 -17.38 -16.89 0.52
C GLY A 418 -18.19 -17.27 1.75
N GLY A 419 -18.83 -16.29 2.39
CA GLY A 419 -19.47 -16.47 3.70
C GLY A 419 -18.47 -16.38 4.86
N ASN A 420 -18.59 -15.33 5.66
CA ASN A 420 -17.68 -15.01 6.77
C ASN A 420 -18.39 -14.94 8.13
N LEU A 421 -19.68 -15.29 8.17
CA LEU A 421 -20.50 -15.25 9.38
C LEU A 421 -20.98 -16.64 9.76
N TYR A 422 -20.85 -16.95 11.05
CA TYR A 422 -21.28 -18.23 11.61
C TYR A 422 -22.13 -18.01 12.85
N SER A 423 -23.26 -18.70 12.91
CA SER A 423 -24.07 -18.89 14.11
C SER A 423 -24.33 -20.37 14.30
N PHE A 424 -23.33 -21.06 14.86
CA PHE A 424 -23.17 -22.52 14.83
C PHE A 424 -22.96 -23.06 13.40
N LEU A 425 -23.87 -22.75 12.46
CA LEU A 425 -23.76 -23.00 11.02
C LEU A 425 -23.38 -21.72 10.26
N PRO A 426 -22.87 -21.83 9.02
CA PRO A 426 -22.63 -20.68 8.17
C PRO A 426 -23.94 -19.92 7.89
N ILE A 427 -23.84 -18.60 7.78
CA ILE A 427 -24.92 -17.70 7.36
C ILE A 427 -24.64 -17.28 5.92
N GLN A 428 -25.67 -17.23 5.07
CA GLN A 428 -25.48 -16.95 3.64
C GLN A 428 -25.15 -15.46 3.36
N GLU A 429 -25.53 -14.53 4.23
CA GLU A 429 -25.17 -13.10 4.15
C GLU A 429 -23.65 -12.92 4.15
N ASP A 430 -23.14 -12.30 3.08
CA ASP A 430 -21.76 -11.81 3.05
C ASP A 430 -21.66 -10.48 3.81
N SER A 431 -20.85 -10.45 4.87
CA SER A 431 -20.59 -9.21 5.62
C SER A 431 -19.65 -8.23 4.90
N GLY A 432 -18.93 -8.68 3.86
CA GLY A 432 -17.86 -7.94 3.18
C GLY A 432 -16.51 -7.93 3.92
N LEU A 433 -16.37 -8.71 4.99
CA LEU A 433 -15.16 -8.78 5.81
C LEU A 433 -14.18 -9.85 5.30
N ARG A 434 -12.88 -9.63 5.54
CA ARG A 434 -11.77 -10.53 5.14
C ARG A 434 -11.29 -11.44 6.28
N PHE A 435 -12.17 -11.72 7.23
CA PHE A 435 -11.94 -12.62 8.36
C PHE A 435 -13.28 -13.17 8.83
N LEU A 436 -13.26 -14.32 9.50
CA LEU A 436 -14.49 -14.99 9.94
C LEU A 436 -14.94 -14.48 11.30
N ILE A 437 -16.26 -14.39 11.50
CA ILE A 437 -16.89 -14.07 12.77
C ILE A 437 -17.85 -15.19 13.15
N GLY A 438 -17.64 -15.79 14.31
CA GLY A 438 -18.52 -16.79 14.90
C GLY A 438 -19.12 -16.33 16.22
N SER A 439 -20.44 -16.41 16.36
CA SER A 439 -21.10 -16.24 17.67
C SER A 439 -22.54 -16.74 17.62
N HIS A 440 -23.24 -16.76 18.77
CA HIS A 440 -24.66 -17.13 18.84
C HIS A 440 -25.57 -15.98 18.36
N PHE A 441 -25.50 -15.63 17.08
CA PHE A 441 -26.31 -14.57 16.50
C PHE A 441 -27.80 -14.94 16.42
N ASP A 442 -28.67 -13.94 16.61
CA ASP A 442 -30.09 -14.03 16.27
C ASP A 442 -30.25 -13.96 14.74
N VAL A 443 -30.88 -14.98 14.17
CA VAL A 443 -31.17 -15.09 12.73
C VAL A 443 -32.67 -15.32 12.50
N PRO A 444 -33.25 -14.88 11.37
CA PRO A 444 -34.58 -15.28 10.95
C PRO A 444 -34.67 -16.79 10.67
N VAL A 445 -35.89 -17.29 10.42
CA VAL A 445 -36.16 -18.73 10.24
C VAL A 445 -35.41 -19.31 9.03
N ASP A 446 -35.30 -18.54 7.95
CA ASP A 446 -34.56 -18.89 6.73
C ASP A 446 -33.04 -18.93 6.91
N ARG A 447 -32.51 -18.32 7.98
CA ARG A 447 -31.06 -18.22 8.29
C ARG A 447 -30.21 -17.60 7.17
N GLU A 448 -30.81 -16.88 6.23
CA GLU A 448 -30.07 -16.25 5.13
C GLU A 448 -29.26 -15.05 5.61
N ARG A 449 -29.71 -14.36 6.66
CA ARG A 449 -29.12 -13.11 7.14
C ARG A 449 -29.18 -12.95 8.65
N LEU A 450 -28.41 -12.00 9.18
CA LEU A 450 -28.54 -11.54 10.56
C LEU A 450 -29.80 -10.70 10.75
N ASP A 451 -30.48 -10.86 11.89
CA ASP A 451 -31.54 -9.95 12.29
C ASP A 451 -30.94 -8.56 12.58
N GLN A 452 -31.24 -7.61 11.69
CA GLN A 452 -30.76 -6.23 11.72
C GLN A 452 -31.35 -5.43 12.89
N THR A 453 -32.50 -5.85 13.42
CA THR A 453 -33.19 -5.17 14.53
C THR A 453 -32.70 -5.65 15.90
N SER A 454 -32.06 -6.83 15.96
CA SER A 454 -31.59 -7.44 17.20
C SER A 454 -30.57 -6.56 17.94
N SER A 455 -30.92 -6.18 19.18
CA SER A 455 -29.99 -5.50 20.10
C SER A 455 -28.87 -6.43 20.58
N TRP A 456 -29.11 -7.73 20.55
CA TRP A 456 -28.14 -8.77 20.87
C TRP A 456 -27.04 -8.85 19.80
N ASN A 457 -27.40 -8.93 18.52
CA ASN A 457 -26.43 -8.94 17.41
C ASN A 457 -25.55 -7.69 17.40
N ARG A 458 -26.18 -6.50 17.53
CA ARG A 458 -25.45 -5.23 17.65
C ARG A 458 -24.49 -5.21 18.84
N GLY A 459 -24.89 -5.83 19.95
CA GLY A 459 -24.04 -5.99 21.12
C GLY A 459 -22.83 -6.88 20.89
N LEU A 460 -23.01 -8.04 20.26
CA LEU A 460 -21.93 -8.96 19.90
C LEU A 460 -20.89 -8.29 19.01
N LEU A 461 -21.35 -7.59 17.96
CA LEU A 461 -20.45 -6.91 17.00
C LEU A 461 -19.69 -5.74 17.61
N ARG A 462 -20.27 -5.07 18.63
CA ARG A 462 -19.59 -4.02 19.39
C ARG A 462 -18.39 -4.52 20.19
N VAL A 463 -18.25 -5.82 20.46
CA VAL A 463 -17.11 -6.37 21.22
C VAL A 463 -15.92 -6.68 20.30
N ILE A 464 -16.12 -6.71 18.98
CA ILE A 464 -15.06 -7.05 18.01
C ILE A 464 -13.85 -6.11 18.11
N PRO A 465 -14.02 -4.77 18.09
CA PRO A 465 -12.89 -3.85 18.24
C PRO A 465 -12.13 -4.03 19.56
N GLU A 466 -12.84 -4.34 20.64
CA GLU A 466 -12.30 -4.57 21.97
C GLU A 466 -11.43 -5.83 22.00
N ILE A 467 -11.88 -6.92 21.37
CA ILE A 467 -11.11 -8.17 21.27
C ILE A 467 -9.81 -7.90 20.51
N ILE A 468 -9.90 -7.28 19.34
CA ILE A 468 -8.72 -6.98 18.50
C ILE A 468 -7.74 -6.09 19.26
N HIS A 469 -8.24 -5.01 19.87
CA HIS A 469 -7.41 -4.09 20.64
C HIS A 469 -6.71 -4.78 21.82
N GLN A 470 -7.45 -5.56 22.64
CA GLN A 470 -6.86 -6.28 23.78
C GLN A 470 -5.79 -7.29 23.33
N LYS A 471 -6.03 -8.02 22.24
CA LYS A 471 -5.07 -9.00 21.71
C LYS A 471 -3.83 -8.33 21.13
N CYS A 472 -3.98 -7.24 20.38
CA CYS A 472 -2.87 -6.45 19.87
C CYS A 472 -2.11 -5.70 20.98
N GLN A 473 -2.73 -5.42 22.13
CA GLN A 473 -2.01 -4.91 23.31
C GLN A 473 -1.10 -5.97 23.93
N THR A 474 -1.53 -7.24 23.96
CA THR A 474 -0.73 -8.34 24.50
C THR A 474 0.37 -8.83 23.55
N ASP A 475 0.10 -8.77 22.24
CA ASP A 475 1.03 -9.15 21.19
C ASP A 475 0.96 -8.11 20.06
N THR A 476 1.82 -7.09 20.16
CA THR A 476 1.85 -5.98 19.20
C THR A 476 2.33 -6.42 17.82
N SER A 477 3.10 -7.51 17.74
CA SER A 477 3.62 -8.04 16.46
C SER A 477 2.50 -8.55 15.54
N ALA A 478 1.36 -8.94 16.10
CA ALA A 478 0.21 -9.44 15.35
C ALA A 478 -0.57 -8.33 14.61
N LEU A 479 -0.42 -7.06 14.98
CA LEU A 479 -1.25 -5.97 14.42
C LEU A 479 -0.89 -5.65 12.97
N LEU A 480 0.40 -5.50 12.65
CA LEU A 480 0.84 -5.09 11.30
C LEU A 480 0.37 -6.07 10.21
N PRO A 481 0.55 -7.41 10.35
CA PRO A 481 0.04 -8.37 9.37
C PRO A 481 -1.50 -8.45 9.31
N LEU A 482 -2.19 -7.97 10.34
CA LEU A 482 -3.64 -8.03 10.46
C LEU A 482 -4.35 -6.83 9.80
N LEU A 483 -3.66 -5.69 9.65
CA LEU A 483 -4.21 -4.49 8.99
C LEU A 483 -4.76 -4.78 7.59
N ARG A 484 -4.11 -5.68 6.82
CA ARG A 484 -4.59 -6.09 5.49
C ARG A 484 -5.97 -6.77 5.50
N LEU A 485 -6.38 -7.34 6.62
CA LEU A 485 -7.66 -8.05 6.77
C LEU A 485 -8.77 -7.16 7.34
N LEU A 486 -8.41 -6.06 8.01
CA LEU A 486 -9.40 -5.19 8.67
C LEU A 486 -10.13 -4.27 7.68
N PRO A 487 -11.42 -3.96 7.90
CA PRO A 487 -12.24 -3.13 7.00
C PRO A 487 -11.82 -1.66 7.02
N LEU A 488 -11.64 -1.04 5.86
CA LEU A 488 -11.44 0.41 5.72
C LEU A 488 -12.80 1.15 5.70
N PRO A 489 -12.85 2.44 6.06
CA PRO A 489 -14.08 3.22 6.06
C PRO A 489 -14.81 3.31 4.70
N GLY A 490 -14.08 3.13 3.59
CA GLY A 490 -14.63 3.12 2.23
C GLY A 490 -15.09 1.76 1.71
N ASP A 491 -14.91 0.68 2.48
CA ASP A 491 -15.29 -0.67 2.04
C ASP A 491 -16.81 -0.86 2.04
N THR A 492 -17.30 -1.62 1.06
CA THR A 492 -18.70 -2.06 1.02
C THR A 492 -18.91 -3.21 2.00
N VAL A 493 -19.45 -2.90 3.18
CA VAL A 493 -19.80 -3.88 4.23
C VAL A 493 -21.29 -3.87 4.56
N GLY A 494 -21.79 -4.97 5.12
CA GLY A 494 -23.18 -5.10 5.56
C GLY A 494 -23.59 -4.01 6.59
N PRO A 495 -24.89 -3.64 6.69
CA PRO A 495 -25.34 -2.52 7.52
C PRO A 495 -24.90 -2.58 8.98
N LEU A 496 -24.89 -3.78 9.59
CA LEU A 496 -24.46 -3.99 10.97
C LEU A 496 -22.95 -3.75 11.19
N PHE A 497 -22.14 -3.80 10.13
CA PHE A 497 -20.67 -3.73 10.20
C PHE A 497 -20.11 -2.36 9.85
N ARG A 498 -20.93 -1.41 9.38
CA ARG A 498 -20.49 -0.08 8.90
C ARG A 498 -19.67 0.72 9.92
N THR A 499 -19.95 0.56 11.21
CA THR A 499 -19.24 1.29 12.28
C THR A 499 -17.92 0.63 12.71
N LEU A 500 -17.61 -0.56 12.18
CA LEU A 500 -16.49 -1.38 12.62
C LEU A 500 -15.15 -0.71 12.31
N ALA A 501 -14.95 -0.23 11.08
CA ALA A 501 -13.73 0.45 10.64
C ALA A 501 -13.42 1.70 11.50
N ALA A 502 -14.43 2.54 11.73
CA ALA A 502 -14.30 3.73 12.56
C ALA A 502 -13.92 3.38 14.01
N SER A 503 -14.59 2.39 14.60
CA SER A 503 -14.32 1.94 15.98
C SER A 503 -12.92 1.34 16.14
N LEU A 504 -12.47 0.55 15.15
CA LEU A 504 -11.11 0.00 15.10
C LEU A 504 -10.07 1.11 14.98
N SER A 505 -10.26 2.06 14.07
CA SER A 505 -9.31 3.18 13.88
C SER A 505 -9.11 4.00 15.15
N GLN A 506 -10.18 4.23 15.93
CA GLN A 506 -10.09 4.95 17.19
C GLN A 506 -9.30 4.17 18.25
N LYS A 507 -9.51 2.85 18.36
CA LYS A 507 -8.83 2.03 19.38
C LYS A 507 -7.37 1.74 19.03
N LEU A 508 -7.08 1.49 17.76
CA LEU A 508 -5.75 1.06 17.33
C LEU A 508 -4.75 2.21 17.22
N ARG A 509 -5.22 3.46 17.11
CA ARG A 509 -4.38 4.66 16.94
C ARG A 509 -3.31 4.82 18.02
N ASP A 510 -3.63 4.49 19.26
CA ASP A 510 -2.74 4.69 20.40
C ASP A 510 -1.77 3.53 20.66
N LEU A 511 -1.85 2.45 19.89
CA LEU A 511 -0.99 1.28 20.10
C LEU A 511 0.40 1.49 19.47
N PRO A 512 1.49 1.30 20.22
CA PRO A 512 2.83 1.24 19.67
C PRO A 512 3.12 -0.17 19.13
N PHE A 513 3.11 -0.35 17.81
CA PHE A 513 3.29 -1.66 17.17
C PHE A 513 4.32 -1.69 16.03
N LEU A 514 4.84 -0.53 15.63
CA LEU A 514 5.84 -0.44 14.57
C LEU A 514 7.23 -0.53 15.19
N GLN A 515 8.00 -1.54 14.78
CA GLN A 515 9.35 -1.74 15.27
C GLN A 515 10.32 -0.74 14.63
N THR A 516 11.04 0.02 15.44
CA THR A 516 12.12 0.92 15.02
C THR A 516 13.40 0.64 15.82
N LYS A 517 14.52 1.29 15.44
CA LYS A 517 15.78 1.25 16.21
C LYS A 517 15.61 1.76 17.66
N ALA A 518 14.64 2.65 17.91
CA ALA A 518 14.32 3.18 19.24
C ALA A 518 13.29 2.35 20.03
N GLY A 519 12.84 1.21 19.48
CA GLY A 519 11.80 0.37 20.03
C GLY A 519 10.46 0.49 19.29
N LEU A 520 9.38 0.07 19.93
CA LEU A 520 8.03 0.13 19.36
C LEU A 520 7.48 1.56 19.40
N VAL A 521 7.04 2.07 18.25
CA VAL A 521 6.42 3.39 18.11
C VAL A 521 5.00 3.29 17.57
N LYS A 522 4.21 4.34 17.81
CA LYS A 522 2.88 4.52 17.25
C LYS A 522 2.95 4.84 15.75
N ALA A 523 1.86 4.53 15.02
CA ALA A 523 1.73 4.85 13.60
C ALA A 523 1.93 6.34 13.29
N GLU A 524 1.48 7.25 14.17
CA GLU A 524 1.63 8.70 13.98
C GLU A 524 3.08 9.21 13.86
N HIS A 525 4.04 8.43 14.35
CA HIS A 525 5.47 8.73 14.27
C HIS A 525 6.14 8.07 13.07
N ALA A 526 5.43 7.21 12.33
CA ALA A 526 5.94 6.57 11.14
C ALA A 526 5.84 7.49 9.92
N VAL A 527 6.82 7.36 9.04
CA VAL A 527 6.87 8.06 7.76
C VAL A 527 6.82 7.00 6.66
N LEU A 528 5.75 7.04 5.86
CA LEU A 528 5.53 6.13 4.74
C LEU A 528 6.14 6.72 3.48
N LEU A 529 7.15 6.06 2.92
CA LEU A 529 7.73 6.50 1.65
C LEU A 529 6.75 6.22 0.51
N GLU A 530 6.52 7.20 -0.36
CA GLU A 530 5.82 6.96 -1.62
C GLU A 530 6.60 5.92 -2.45
N PRO A 531 5.99 4.82 -2.92
CA PRO A 531 6.72 3.73 -3.59
C PRO A 531 7.52 4.20 -4.82
N SER A 532 7.00 5.21 -5.53
CA SER A 532 7.67 5.86 -6.65
C SER A 532 8.97 6.56 -6.25
N LEU A 533 9.23 6.85 -4.98
CA LEU A 533 10.45 7.53 -4.53
C LEU A 533 11.51 6.57 -3.97
N ALA A 534 11.17 5.31 -3.72
CA ALA A 534 12.08 4.34 -3.09
C ALA A 534 13.40 4.16 -3.85
N ALA A 535 13.37 4.22 -5.18
CA ALA A 535 14.57 4.07 -6.02
C ALA A 535 15.58 5.23 -5.86
N LEU A 536 15.21 6.33 -5.21
CA LEU A 536 16.09 7.49 -5.02
C LEU A 536 16.99 7.38 -3.78
N TYR A 537 16.68 6.48 -2.86
CA TYR A 537 17.35 6.35 -1.57
C TYR A 537 18.28 5.14 -1.54
N SER A 538 19.35 5.22 -0.74
CA SER A 538 20.20 4.05 -0.42
C SER A 538 19.51 3.11 0.57
N GLU A 539 19.98 1.86 0.69
CA GLU A 539 19.44 0.90 1.67
C GLU A 539 19.50 1.46 3.11
N ASP A 540 20.57 2.18 3.45
CA ASP A 540 20.76 2.81 4.77
C ASP A 540 19.78 3.96 5.02
N GLU A 541 19.39 4.72 3.98
CA GLU A 541 18.39 5.78 4.10
C GLU A 541 16.96 5.20 4.20
N LEU A 542 16.71 4.09 3.49
CA LEU A 542 15.40 3.42 3.48
C LEU A 542 15.00 2.88 4.86
N ASP A 543 15.96 2.56 5.74
CA ASP A 543 15.73 2.21 7.16
C ASP A 543 14.92 3.27 7.93
N SER A 544 14.95 4.53 7.48
CA SER A 544 14.23 5.64 8.11
C SER A 544 12.75 5.71 7.69
N PHE A 545 12.35 4.91 6.70
CA PHE A 545 11.00 4.91 6.14
C PHE A 545 10.33 3.55 6.33
N LEU A 546 9.00 3.57 6.52
CA LEU A 546 8.20 2.35 6.53
C LEU A 546 7.65 2.09 5.12
N GLN A 547 7.94 0.91 4.59
CA GLN A 547 7.56 0.48 3.23
C GLN A 547 6.65 -0.75 3.30
N PRO A 548 5.35 -0.58 3.58
CA PRO A 548 4.42 -1.69 3.55
C PRO A 548 4.30 -2.22 2.12
N SER A 549 4.43 -3.54 1.95
CA SER A 549 4.29 -4.20 0.63
C SER A 549 2.86 -4.18 0.08
N GLU A 550 1.86 -3.95 0.95
CA GLU A 550 0.44 -4.02 0.60
C GLU A 550 -0.27 -2.67 0.77
N GLU A 551 -0.96 -2.23 -0.29
CA GLU A 551 -1.71 -0.96 -0.37
C GLU A 551 -2.68 -0.75 0.80
N ARG A 552 -3.33 -1.83 1.23
CA ARG A 552 -4.34 -1.78 2.30
C ARG A 552 -3.71 -1.55 3.67
N THR A 553 -2.55 -2.17 3.92
CA THR A 553 -1.75 -1.93 5.12
C THR A 553 -1.28 -0.48 5.15
N ARG A 554 -0.87 0.07 3.99
CA ARG A 554 -0.53 1.50 3.85
C ARG A 554 -1.72 2.40 4.21
N SER A 555 -2.89 2.16 3.63
CA SER A 555 -4.11 2.93 3.87
C SER A 555 -4.49 2.95 5.36
N TRP A 556 -4.34 1.81 6.05
CA TRP A 556 -4.56 1.73 7.49
C TRP A 556 -3.54 2.54 8.28
N LEU A 557 -2.25 2.48 7.93
CA LEU A 557 -1.21 3.26 8.60
C LEU A 557 -1.47 4.77 8.47
N GLU A 558 -1.89 5.23 7.28
CA GLU A 558 -2.33 6.62 7.05
C GLU A 558 -3.55 6.98 7.93
N LEU A 559 -4.56 6.10 8.01
CA LEU A 559 -5.75 6.29 8.85
C LEU A 559 -5.40 6.36 10.36
N LEU A 560 -4.36 5.67 10.78
CA LEU A 560 -3.83 5.68 12.14
C LEU A 560 -2.89 6.88 12.40
N GLY A 561 -2.59 7.69 11.39
CA GLY A 561 -1.88 8.97 11.53
C GLY A 561 -0.46 8.99 10.96
N ALA A 562 0.00 7.92 10.30
CA ALA A 562 1.31 7.91 9.65
C ALA A 562 1.38 8.99 8.56
N ARG A 563 2.55 9.64 8.44
CA ARG A 563 2.76 10.71 7.47
C ARG A 563 3.30 10.14 6.18
N THR A 564 2.71 10.53 5.05
CA THR A 564 3.24 10.16 3.74
C THR A 564 4.34 11.12 3.33
N PHE A 565 5.52 10.57 2.99
CA PHE A 565 6.62 11.29 2.38
C PHE A 565 6.47 11.20 0.86
N ASP A 566 5.87 12.25 0.30
CA ASP A 566 5.55 12.39 -1.12
C ASP A 566 6.60 13.24 -1.85
N LEU A 567 6.41 13.39 -3.17
CA LEU A 567 7.30 14.21 -4.00
C LEU A 567 7.41 15.65 -3.48
N LYS A 568 6.35 16.22 -2.91
CA LYS A 568 6.36 17.58 -2.32
C LYS A 568 7.21 17.66 -1.05
N ALA A 569 7.22 16.61 -0.22
CA ALA A 569 8.11 16.51 0.92
C ALA A 569 9.57 16.39 0.48
N LEU A 570 9.85 15.51 -0.50
CA LEU A 570 11.19 15.35 -1.09
C LEU A 570 11.74 16.69 -1.57
N LEU A 571 10.96 17.46 -2.32
CA LEU A 571 11.42 18.73 -2.86
C LEU A 571 11.67 19.80 -1.79
N ARG A 572 10.90 19.79 -0.70
CA ARG A 572 11.19 20.66 0.46
C ARG A 572 12.52 20.28 1.11
N ASP A 573 12.85 19.00 1.18
CA ASP A 573 14.13 18.55 1.74
C ASP A 573 15.31 18.86 0.80
N VAL A 574 15.12 18.71 -0.51
CA VAL A 574 16.08 19.18 -1.53
C VAL A 574 16.36 20.68 -1.38
N VAL A 575 15.33 21.53 -1.23
CA VAL A 575 15.50 22.98 -0.99
C VAL A 575 16.26 23.27 0.31
N LYS A 576 16.05 22.46 1.35
CA LYS A 576 16.77 22.57 2.64
C LYS A 576 18.19 22.01 2.59
N GLY A 577 18.66 21.55 1.43
CA GLY A 577 19.99 20.96 1.26
C GLY A 577 20.11 19.54 1.81
N ARG A 578 19.01 18.78 1.84
CA ARG A 578 18.95 17.37 2.27
C ARG A 578 18.40 16.46 1.15
N PRO A 579 19.03 16.42 -0.04
CA PRO A 579 18.64 15.48 -1.07
C PRO A 579 19.04 14.03 -0.71
N PRO A 580 18.40 13.02 -1.33
CA PRO A 580 18.82 11.62 -1.22
C PRO A 580 20.29 11.41 -1.62
N GLU A 581 21.00 10.50 -0.95
CA GLU A 581 22.43 10.30 -1.18
C GLU A 581 22.76 9.85 -2.61
N ARG A 582 21.93 9.00 -3.22
CA ARG A 582 22.15 8.52 -4.59
C ARG A 582 22.18 9.67 -5.60
N LEU A 583 21.37 10.72 -5.39
CA LEU A 583 21.40 11.91 -6.24
C LEU A 583 22.72 12.69 -6.11
N LEU A 584 23.30 12.73 -4.91
CA LEU A 584 24.61 13.37 -4.66
C LEU A 584 25.78 12.54 -5.20
N GLN A 585 25.64 11.21 -5.24
CA GLN A 585 26.66 10.27 -5.72
C GLN A 585 26.75 10.15 -7.25
N ARG A 586 26.06 11.02 -8.00
CA ARG A 586 26.02 10.99 -9.48
C ARG A 586 25.48 9.67 -10.05
N ASP A 587 24.49 9.08 -9.38
CA ASP A 587 23.81 7.88 -9.87
C ASP A 587 22.84 8.24 -11.01
N LEU A 588 23.19 7.85 -12.24
CA LEU A 588 22.42 8.19 -13.44
C LEU A 588 21.01 7.58 -13.43
N GLU A 589 20.85 6.37 -12.88
CA GLU A 589 19.55 5.69 -12.81
C GLU A 589 18.62 6.38 -11.82
N ALA A 590 19.14 6.78 -10.65
CA ALA A 590 18.39 7.54 -9.66
C ALA A 590 17.94 8.90 -10.22
N TRP A 591 18.81 9.58 -10.97
CA TRP A 591 18.47 10.84 -11.63
C TRP A 591 17.41 10.69 -12.73
N GLN A 592 17.52 9.65 -13.56
CA GLN A 592 16.51 9.33 -14.56
C GLN A 592 15.14 9.10 -13.89
N HIS A 593 15.13 8.30 -12.83
CA HIS A 593 13.91 7.98 -12.09
C HIS A 593 13.30 9.22 -11.42
N PHE A 594 14.13 10.09 -10.83
CA PHE A 594 13.68 11.34 -10.20
C PHE A 594 13.02 12.28 -11.21
N HIS A 595 13.68 12.55 -12.35
CA HIS A 595 13.14 13.42 -13.39
C HIS A 595 11.88 12.84 -14.03
N LYS A 596 11.84 11.52 -14.25
CA LYS A 596 10.65 10.82 -14.75
C LYS A 596 9.47 10.97 -13.80
N THR A 597 9.69 10.73 -12.51
CA THR A 597 8.64 10.85 -11.47
C THR A 597 8.12 12.29 -11.38
N LEU A 598 9.02 13.28 -11.45
CA LEU A 598 8.67 14.69 -11.46
C LEU A 598 7.78 15.07 -12.66
N LEU A 599 8.12 14.62 -13.86
CA LEU A 599 7.37 14.91 -15.10
C LEU A 599 6.02 14.19 -15.18
N GLN A 600 5.89 13.04 -14.52
CA GLN A 600 4.65 12.26 -14.50
C GLN A 600 3.68 12.69 -13.40
N ASP A 601 4.09 13.58 -12.48
CA ASP A 601 3.24 14.09 -11.42
C ASP A 601 2.11 14.95 -12.02
N SER A 602 0.86 14.62 -11.69
CA SER A 602 -0.33 15.33 -12.17
C SER A 602 -0.35 16.82 -11.85
N SER A 603 0.39 17.25 -10.83
CA SER A 603 0.47 18.65 -10.46
C SER A 603 1.55 19.41 -11.22
N PHE A 604 2.45 18.78 -12.00
CA PHE A 604 3.64 19.38 -12.65
C PHE A 604 3.38 20.77 -13.26
N GLU A 605 2.35 20.91 -14.10
CA GLU A 605 2.00 22.18 -14.75
C GLU A 605 1.69 23.31 -13.75
N THR A 606 1.14 22.98 -12.57
CA THR A 606 0.70 23.95 -11.56
C THR A 606 1.85 24.66 -10.83
N TRP A 607 3.04 24.07 -10.83
CA TRP A 607 4.20 24.50 -10.03
C TRP A 607 5.50 24.53 -10.83
N GLU A 608 5.48 24.21 -12.11
CA GLU A 608 6.58 24.36 -13.08
C GLU A 608 7.33 25.70 -12.91
N SER A 609 6.59 26.80 -12.75
CA SER A 609 7.17 28.13 -12.54
C SER A 609 8.00 28.25 -11.25
N HIS A 610 7.59 27.55 -10.19
CA HIS A 610 8.29 27.53 -8.90
C HIS A 610 9.52 26.61 -8.95
N LEU A 611 9.47 25.53 -9.73
CA LEU A 611 10.56 24.56 -9.90
C LEU A 611 11.84 25.21 -10.45
N LYS A 612 11.75 26.32 -11.20
CA LYS A 612 12.91 27.10 -11.66
C LYS A 612 13.85 27.52 -10.52
N THR A 613 13.31 27.72 -9.31
CA THR A 613 14.07 28.15 -8.13
C THR A 613 14.58 27.02 -7.25
N VAL A 614 14.08 25.80 -7.45
CA VAL A 614 14.43 24.60 -6.68
C VAL A 614 15.70 23.98 -7.27
N PRO A 615 16.67 23.53 -6.46
CA PRO A 615 17.89 22.92 -6.97
C PRO A 615 17.63 21.49 -7.46
N LEU A 616 17.07 21.37 -8.66
CA LEU A 616 16.59 20.12 -9.26
C LEU A 616 17.58 19.45 -10.21
N LEU A 617 18.71 20.10 -10.53
CA LEU A 617 19.67 19.60 -11.51
C LEU A 617 21.06 19.58 -10.90
N LEU A 618 21.85 18.57 -11.23
CA LEU A 618 23.25 18.52 -10.82
C LEU A 618 24.10 19.35 -11.80
N ASP A 619 24.99 20.20 -11.27
CA ASP A 619 26.02 20.87 -12.08
C ASP A 619 27.22 19.93 -12.35
N ASP A 620 28.03 20.25 -13.36
CA ASP A 620 29.26 19.49 -13.68
C ASP A 620 30.27 19.43 -12.51
N ARG A 621 30.12 20.29 -11.50
CA ARG A 621 30.94 20.31 -10.27
C ARG A 621 30.35 19.44 -9.15
N GLY A 622 29.23 18.76 -9.41
CA GLY A 622 28.58 17.84 -8.47
C GLY A 622 27.69 18.53 -7.44
N ARG A 623 27.25 19.77 -7.69
CA ARG A 623 26.37 20.51 -6.79
C ARG A 623 24.98 20.61 -7.36
N MET A 624 23.97 20.36 -6.54
CA MET A 624 22.58 20.61 -6.93
C MET A 624 22.34 22.12 -7.10
N SER A 625 21.83 22.48 -8.26
CA SER A 625 21.68 23.86 -8.70
C SER A 625 20.28 24.09 -9.27
N ALA A 626 19.74 25.28 -8.99
CA ALA A 626 18.47 25.71 -9.54
C ALA A 626 18.64 26.07 -11.02
N ALA A 627 17.58 25.89 -11.81
CA ALA A 627 17.60 26.13 -13.25
C ALA A 627 18.12 27.53 -13.61
N PHE A 628 17.72 28.57 -12.86
CA PHE A 628 18.17 29.95 -13.11
C PHE A 628 19.68 30.19 -12.90
N LYS A 629 20.38 29.29 -12.21
CA LYS A 629 21.84 29.36 -12.00
C LYS A 629 22.62 28.59 -13.05
N LEU A 630 21.94 27.83 -13.90
CA LEU A 630 22.53 26.95 -14.89
C LEU A 630 22.39 27.53 -16.29
N THR A 631 23.34 27.20 -17.14
CA THR A 631 23.31 27.49 -18.57
C THR A 631 23.77 26.25 -19.33
N LEU A 632 23.25 26.01 -20.53
CA LEU A 632 23.75 24.90 -21.35
C LEU A 632 24.96 25.39 -22.15
N LEU A 633 26.09 24.70 -22.02
CA LEU A 633 27.29 24.96 -22.83
C LEU A 633 27.40 23.93 -23.96
N SER A 634 27.65 24.42 -25.19
CA SER A 634 28.12 23.57 -26.28
C SER A 634 29.64 23.35 -26.14
N ALA A 635 30.18 22.35 -26.84
CA ALA A 635 31.62 22.07 -26.83
C ALA A 635 32.47 23.28 -27.25
N GLU A 636 31.98 24.08 -28.20
CA GLU A 636 32.61 25.31 -28.68
C GLU A 636 32.72 26.36 -27.57
N TRP A 637 31.67 26.52 -26.75
CA TRP A 637 31.68 27.47 -25.63
C TRP A 637 32.54 26.99 -24.46
N GLU A 638 32.65 25.68 -24.23
CA GLU A 638 33.48 25.13 -23.16
C GLU A 638 34.97 25.45 -23.34
N GLU A 639 35.47 25.47 -24.59
CA GLU A 639 36.88 25.79 -24.89
C GLU A 639 37.28 27.20 -24.46
N ILE A 640 36.31 28.12 -24.40
CA ILE A 640 36.54 29.54 -24.08
C ILE A 640 36.85 29.74 -22.60
N PHE A 641 36.41 28.85 -21.71
CA PHE A 641 36.54 29.06 -20.27
C PHE A 641 37.69 28.25 -19.66
N GLU A 642 38.43 28.84 -18.74
CA GLU A 642 39.35 28.10 -17.87
C GLU A 642 38.58 27.25 -16.86
N THR A 643 37.52 27.85 -16.28
CA THR A 643 36.51 27.13 -15.52
C THR A 643 35.13 27.48 -16.07
N PRO A 644 34.43 26.53 -16.71
CA PRO A 644 33.15 26.82 -17.36
C PRO A 644 32.11 27.32 -16.35
N PRO A 645 31.17 28.19 -16.77
CA PRO A 645 30.05 28.56 -15.94
C PRO A 645 29.24 27.31 -15.57
N PRO A 646 28.50 27.33 -14.45
CA PRO A 646 27.72 26.17 -14.01
C PRO A 646 26.78 25.69 -15.12
N THR A 647 27.03 24.50 -15.65
CA THR A 647 26.18 23.82 -16.63
C THR A 647 25.62 22.54 -16.03
N VAL A 648 24.50 22.07 -16.58
CA VAL A 648 23.92 20.78 -16.23
C VAL A 648 24.94 19.68 -16.50
N TRP A 649 25.07 18.77 -15.53
CA TRP A 649 25.99 17.64 -15.56
C TRP A 649 25.89 16.88 -16.90
N LYS A 650 27.02 16.72 -17.60
CA LYS A 650 27.02 16.28 -19.02
C LYS A 650 26.25 14.98 -19.26
N GLU A 651 26.42 13.99 -18.40
CA GLU A 651 25.81 12.67 -18.49
C GLU A 651 24.28 12.74 -18.31
N LEU A 652 23.76 13.66 -17.48
CA LEU A 652 22.31 13.86 -17.36
C LEU A 652 21.66 14.32 -18.65
N ARG A 653 22.40 15.07 -19.48
CA ARG A 653 21.90 15.57 -20.78
C ARG A 653 21.69 14.44 -21.80
N THR A 654 22.20 13.24 -21.54
CA THR A 654 21.93 12.06 -22.38
C THR A 654 20.54 11.47 -22.13
N LEU A 655 19.91 11.79 -21.00
CA LEU A 655 18.60 11.27 -20.61
C LEU A 655 17.46 12.09 -21.25
N PRO A 656 16.49 11.43 -21.92
CA PRO A 656 15.33 12.11 -22.52
C PRO A 656 14.49 12.92 -21.51
N GLU A 657 14.31 12.39 -20.31
CA GLU A 657 13.53 13.02 -19.24
C GLU A 657 14.20 14.31 -18.76
N THR A 658 15.53 14.31 -18.60
CA THR A 658 16.29 15.52 -18.28
C THR A 658 16.16 16.58 -19.37
N ASN A 659 16.24 16.21 -20.65
CA ASN A 659 16.12 17.17 -21.75
C ASN A 659 14.71 17.80 -21.81
N THR A 660 13.67 17.02 -21.49
CA THR A 660 12.31 17.51 -21.37
C THR A 660 12.20 18.53 -20.23
N LEU A 661 12.81 18.23 -19.07
CA LEU A 661 12.84 19.13 -17.92
C LEU A 661 13.65 20.41 -18.21
N ILE A 662 14.79 20.30 -18.89
CA ILE A 662 15.61 21.45 -19.33
C ILE A 662 14.78 22.40 -20.22
N ALA A 663 14.02 21.85 -21.16
CA ALA A 663 13.16 22.64 -22.05
C ALA A 663 12.03 23.33 -21.27
N SER A 664 11.35 22.61 -20.39
CA SER A 664 10.29 23.12 -19.51
C SER A 664 10.78 24.22 -18.55
N LEU A 665 11.96 24.04 -17.95
CA LEU A 665 12.57 25.04 -17.07
C LEU A 665 13.19 26.23 -17.81
N GLU A 666 13.14 26.24 -19.14
CA GLU A 666 13.67 27.28 -20.04
C GLU A 666 15.17 27.56 -19.82
N ILE A 667 15.96 26.52 -19.54
CA ILE A 667 17.41 26.69 -19.40
C ILE A 667 18.00 26.97 -20.78
N LYS A 668 18.55 28.16 -20.94
CA LYS A 668 19.06 28.62 -22.23
C LYS A 668 20.47 28.11 -22.50
N TYR A 669 20.76 27.96 -23.78
CA TYR A 669 22.14 27.84 -24.22
C TYR A 669 22.89 29.13 -23.94
N TYR A 670 24.14 28.97 -23.52
CA TYR A 670 25.06 30.06 -23.37
C TYR A 670 25.28 30.72 -24.73
N ASP A 671 25.13 32.04 -24.78
CA ASP A 671 25.21 32.80 -26.01
C ASP A 671 26.13 34.02 -25.89
N TRP A 672 26.26 34.76 -27.00
CA TRP A 672 27.06 35.97 -27.07
C TRP A 672 26.61 37.04 -26.05
N PRO A 673 25.31 37.38 -25.91
CA PRO A 673 24.84 38.25 -24.83
C PRO A 673 25.28 37.83 -23.42
N ASN A 674 25.23 36.54 -23.09
CA ASN A 674 25.71 36.03 -21.81
C ASN A 674 27.21 36.32 -21.62
N LEU A 675 28.02 35.99 -22.64
CA LEU A 675 29.46 36.24 -22.63
C LEU A 675 29.80 37.73 -22.51
N LEU A 676 29.12 38.60 -23.28
CA LEU A 676 29.31 40.05 -23.23
C LEU A 676 29.01 40.60 -21.83
N THR A 677 27.98 40.07 -21.17
CA THR A 677 27.63 40.46 -19.80
C THR A 677 28.70 40.02 -18.80
N GLN A 678 29.25 38.82 -18.96
CA GLN A 678 30.36 38.32 -18.14
C GLN A 678 31.63 39.15 -18.35
N LEU A 679 32.03 39.38 -19.60
CA LEU A 679 33.21 40.17 -19.97
C LEU A 679 33.12 41.61 -19.41
N ARG A 680 31.94 42.23 -19.43
CA ARG A 680 31.73 43.56 -18.81
C ARG A 680 31.94 43.54 -17.30
N LYS A 681 31.67 42.43 -16.63
CA LYS A 681 31.70 42.31 -15.17
C LYS A 681 33.07 41.92 -14.63
N SER A 682 33.74 40.96 -15.26
CA SER A 682 34.98 40.35 -14.77
C SER A 682 36.16 40.43 -15.75
N GLY A 683 36.00 41.10 -16.90
CA GLY A 683 37.03 41.13 -17.92
C GLY A 683 37.36 39.72 -18.44
N LEU A 684 38.64 39.48 -18.74
CA LEU A 684 39.16 38.17 -19.21
C LEU A 684 39.40 37.16 -18.07
N GLU A 685 39.08 37.49 -16.82
CA GLU A 685 39.33 36.60 -15.68
C GLU A 685 38.56 35.27 -15.85
N GLY A 686 39.28 34.15 -15.87
CA GLY A 686 38.73 32.80 -16.06
C GLY A 686 38.33 32.45 -17.51
N ILE A 687 38.71 33.29 -18.48
CA ILE A 687 38.46 33.08 -19.92
C ILE A 687 39.81 32.85 -20.61
N ARG A 688 39.90 31.81 -21.43
CA ARG A 688 41.06 31.54 -22.30
C ARG A 688 41.01 32.49 -23.49
N PRO A 689 41.91 33.48 -23.57
CA PRO A 689 41.84 34.52 -24.59
C PRO A 689 41.91 33.92 -26.01
N GLU A 690 42.81 32.97 -26.25
CA GLU A 690 43.03 32.39 -27.58
C GLU A 690 41.78 31.64 -28.09
N ALA A 691 41.06 30.95 -27.21
CA ALA A 691 39.81 30.28 -27.58
C ALA A 691 38.68 31.30 -27.82
N LEU A 692 38.54 32.32 -26.96
CA LEU A 692 37.59 33.41 -27.16
C LEU A 692 37.77 34.06 -28.54
N PHE A 693 39.00 34.42 -28.90
CA PHE A 693 39.28 35.12 -30.15
C PHE A 693 39.13 34.23 -31.39
N ARG A 694 39.47 32.93 -31.30
CA ARG A 694 39.16 31.96 -32.37
C ARG A 694 37.65 31.89 -32.67
N HIS A 695 36.81 31.86 -31.63
CA HIS A 695 35.35 31.84 -31.81
C HIS A 695 34.77 33.21 -32.19
N LEU A 696 35.40 34.31 -31.76
CA LEU A 696 34.94 35.68 -32.05
C LEU A 696 34.94 36.00 -33.55
N VAL A 697 35.85 35.41 -34.32
CA VAL A 697 35.91 35.52 -35.79
C VAL A 697 34.60 35.11 -36.46
N GLN A 698 33.89 34.14 -35.88
CA GLN A 698 32.62 33.62 -36.40
C GLN A 698 31.39 34.31 -35.77
N ALA A 699 31.59 35.23 -34.82
CA ALA A 699 30.51 35.94 -34.13
C ALA A 699 29.82 36.98 -35.03
N PRO A 700 28.55 37.35 -34.75
CA PRO A 700 27.90 38.48 -35.41
C PRO A 700 28.69 39.78 -35.24
N ARG A 701 28.71 40.62 -36.29
CA ARG A 701 29.50 41.88 -36.33
C ARG A 701 29.30 42.80 -35.13
N HIS A 702 28.07 42.93 -34.65
CA HIS A 702 27.75 43.75 -33.47
C HIS A 702 28.40 43.22 -32.17
N VAL A 703 28.57 41.90 -32.04
CA VAL A 703 29.24 41.28 -30.88
C VAL A 703 30.75 41.55 -30.93
N GLN A 704 31.34 41.39 -32.13
CA GLN A 704 32.75 41.71 -32.37
C GLN A 704 33.06 43.16 -32.01
N LEU A 705 32.22 44.10 -32.48
CA LEU A 705 32.33 45.52 -32.14
C LEU A 705 32.19 45.78 -30.63
N HIS A 706 31.24 45.13 -29.96
CA HIS A 706 31.07 45.29 -28.52
C HIS A 706 32.27 44.80 -27.70
N ILE A 707 32.90 43.69 -28.07
CA ILE A 707 34.10 43.18 -27.37
C ILE A 707 35.29 44.13 -27.59
N LEU A 708 35.46 44.66 -28.81
CA LEU A 708 36.48 45.66 -29.12
C LEU A 708 36.31 46.97 -28.32
N GLN A 709 35.08 47.31 -27.93
CA GLN A 709 34.75 48.48 -27.12
C GLN A 709 34.94 48.24 -25.61
N MET A 710 35.22 47.01 -25.16
CA MET A 710 35.43 46.70 -23.75
C MET A 710 36.90 46.86 -23.36
N PRO A 711 37.19 47.30 -22.12
CA PRO A 711 38.56 47.41 -21.61
C PRO A 711 39.13 46.02 -21.28
N LEU A 712 39.41 45.22 -22.30
CA LEU A 712 39.93 43.86 -22.20
C LEU A 712 41.41 43.75 -22.61
N TYR A 713 42.00 44.84 -23.14
CA TYR A 713 43.32 44.82 -23.78
C TYR A 713 44.33 45.60 -22.95
N GLN A 714 45.54 45.08 -22.77
CA GLN A 714 46.59 45.75 -21.99
C GLN A 714 47.51 46.61 -22.86
N SER A 715 47.83 47.81 -22.39
CA SER A 715 48.92 48.64 -22.93
C SER A 715 50.20 48.54 -22.09
N GLU A 716 51.32 49.10 -22.57
CA GLU A 716 52.66 49.09 -21.91
C GLU A 716 52.65 49.51 -20.41
N GLY A 717 51.59 50.17 -19.93
CA GLY A 717 51.40 50.53 -18.52
C GLY A 717 50.63 49.52 -17.66
N LEU A 718 50.37 48.29 -18.15
CA LEU A 718 49.55 47.25 -17.49
C LEU A 718 48.11 47.68 -17.16
N ARG A 719 47.56 48.67 -17.89
CA ARG A 719 46.17 49.11 -17.74
C ARG A 719 45.31 48.53 -18.84
N ASN A 720 44.16 47.97 -18.45
CA ASN A 720 43.16 47.47 -19.39
C ASN A 720 42.43 48.65 -20.06
N GLN A 721 42.41 48.69 -21.38
CA GLN A 721 41.78 49.74 -22.19
C GLN A 721 41.00 49.14 -23.37
N PRO A 722 39.95 49.82 -23.88
CA PRO A 722 39.22 49.37 -25.06
C PRO A 722 40.01 49.66 -26.33
N LEU A 723 39.86 48.79 -27.34
CA LEU A 723 40.45 49.01 -28.67
C LEU A 723 39.65 50.02 -29.49
N THR A 724 38.38 50.30 -29.15
CA THR A 724 37.55 51.28 -29.87
C THR A 724 36.70 52.11 -28.90
N ALA A 725 36.43 53.37 -29.25
CA ALA A 725 35.59 54.26 -28.44
C ALA A 725 34.11 53.80 -28.41
N PRO A 726 33.40 53.93 -27.27
CA PRO A 726 32.02 53.45 -27.10
C PRO A 726 30.98 54.20 -27.98
N THR A 727 31.33 55.36 -28.55
CA THR A 727 30.47 56.16 -29.43
C THR A 727 30.56 55.81 -30.91
N PHE A 728 31.35 54.80 -31.29
CA PHE A 728 31.56 54.44 -32.69
C PHE A 728 30.34 53.68 -33.27
N GLN A 729 29.51 54.34 -34.09
CA GLN A 729 28.29 53.77 -34.69
C GLN A 729 28.18 53.91 -36.22
N HIS A 730 29.30 53.95 -36.95
CA HIS A 730 29.26 54.05 -38.42
C HIS A 730 29.61 52.71 -39.10
N GLU A 731 28.59 51.89 -39.31
CA GLU A 731 28.71 50.77 -40.26
C GLU A 731 28.72 51.32 -41.69
N GLY A 732 29.88 51.27 -42.37
CA GLY A 732 29.94 51.31 -43.84
C GLY A 732 30.26 52.66 -44.51
N LEU A 733 30.81 53.65 -43.82
CA LEU A 733 31.35 54.87 -44.45
C LEU A 733 32.87 54.90 -44.37
N TYR A 734 33.55 55.11 -45.50
CA TYR A 734 34.98 55.44 -45.53
C TYR A 734 35.19 56.79 -44.82
N VAL A 735 36.06 56.81 -43.80
CA VAL A 735 36.36 58.03 -43.04
C VAL A 735 37.51 58.77 -43.74
N THR A 736 37.34 60.03 -44.08
CA THR A 736 38.39 60.85 -44.70
C THR A 736 39.57 61.03 -43.74
N SER A 737 40.80 61.14 -44.27
CA SER A 737 42.03 61.25 -43.46
C SER A 737 42.02 62.44 -42.49
N SER A 738 41.25 63.50 -42.81
CA SER A 738 41.00 64.68 -41.97
C SER A 738 40.09 64.43 -40.77
N ASP A 739 39.27 63.37 -40.84
CA ASP A 739 38.30 62.99 -39.82
C ASP A 739 38.75 61.73 -39.07
N THR A 740 40.04 61.35 -39.19
CA THR A 740 40.60 60.24 -38.44
C THR A 740 40.33 60.47 -36.96
N PRO A 741 39.52 59.62 -36.31
CA PRO A 741 39.21 59.79 -34.91
C PRO A 741 40.47 59.44 -34.13
N LEU A 742 41.26 60.46 -33.75
CA LEU A 742 42.47 60.34 -32.92
C LEU A 742 42.24 59.53 -31.63
N GLY A 743 40.98 59.35 -31.22
CA GLY A 743 40.55 58.63 -30.03
C GLY A 743 40.08 57.19 -30.23
N LEU A 744 40.13 56.62 -31.44
CA LEU A 744 39.70 55.23 -31.63
C LEU A 744 40.70 54.20 -31.09
N PHE A 745 41.99 54.36 -31.41
CA PHE A 745 43.06 53.46 -30.96
C PHE A 745 44.15 54.20 -30.19
N PRO A 746 43.83 54.97 -29.15
CA PRO A 746 44.76 55.92 -28.55
C PRO A 746 46.03 55.28 -27.98
N GLU A 747 46.14 53.95 -27.88
CA GLU A 747 47.33 53.24 -27.42
C GLU A 747 47.78 52.08 -28.33
N LEU A 748 47.53 52.13 -29.65
CA LEU A 748 48.15 51.21 -30.62
C LEU A 748 49.70 51.40 -30.68
N ARG A 749 50.40 50.86 -29.69
CA ARG A 749 51.67 50.13 -29.90
C ARG A 749 51.24 48.68 -30.04
N PHE A 750 51.74 47.97 -31.05
CA PHE A 750 51.17 46.67 -31.44
C PHE A 750 51.04 45.81 -30.18
N CYS A 751 49.80 45.42 -29.84
CA CYS A 751 49.53 44.78 -28.56
C CYS A 751 50.49 43.59 -28.39
N ILE A 752 51.07 43.46 -27.19
CA ILE A 752 52.25 42.62 -26.88
C ILE A 752 52.06 41.11 -27.20
N GLN A 753 50.88 40.68 -27.66
CA GLN A 753 50.65 39.37 -28.29
C GLN A 753 49.85 39.53 -29.59
N VAL A 754 50.58 39.83 -30.68
CA VAL A 754 50.00 40.07 -32.02
C VAL A 754 49.25 38.84 -32.55
N ASP A 755 49.74 37.64 -32.25
CA ASP A 755 49.21 36.35 -32.70
C ASP A 755 47.73 36.13 -32.32
N ILE A 756 47.23 36.82 -31.27
CA ILE A 756 45.87 36.68 -30.76
C ILE A 756 44.89 37.65 -31.47
N LEU A 757 45.39 38.79 -31.97
CA LEU A 757 44.59 39.84 -32.62
C LEU A 757 44.53 39.71 -34.13
N GLU A 758 45.52 39.07 -34.75
CA GLU A 758 45.62 38.89 -36.20
C GLU A 758 44.34 38.28 -36.82
N PRO A 759 43.78 37.16 -36.28
CA PRO A 759 42.53 36.59 -36.82
C PRO A 759 41.34 37.53 -36.69
N LEU A 760 41.28 38.35 -35.62
CA LEU A 760 40.20 39.30 -35.38
C LEU A 760 40.24 40.47 -36.36
N LEU A 761 41.44 41.00 -36.65
CA LEU A 761 41.63 42.09 -37.60
C LEU A 761 41.34 41.65 -39.04
N GLU A 762 41.66 40.40 -39.40
CA GLU A 762 41.32 39.82 -40.69
C GLU A 762 39.81 39.61 -40.88
N ALA A 763 39.13 39.12 -39.84
CA ALA A 763 37.73 38.73 -39.89
C ALA A 763 36.75 39.92 -39.96
N VAL A 764 37.02 41.00 -39.22
CA VAL A 764 36.04 42.09 -39.01
C VAL A 764 35.98 43.05 -40.22
N ARG A 765 36.89 42.94 -41.21
CA ARG A 765 36.98 43.76 -42.45
C ARG A 765 36.53 45.21 -42.21
N TRP A 766 37.37 46.01 -41.54
CA TRP A 766 37.04 47.38 -41.15
C TRP A 766 36.91 48.27 -42.40
N PRO A 767 35.70 48.69 -42.81
CA PRO A 767 35.52 49.50 -44.03
C PRO A 767 36.06 50.93 -43.87
N TRP A 768 36.30 51.34 -42.63
CA TRP A 768 36.66 52.69 -42.22
C TRP A 768 38.06 52.78 -41.63
N PHE A 769 38.85 51.69 -41.66
CA PHE A 769 40.25 51.66 -41.19
C PHE A 769 41.13 50.91 -42.18
N ASP A 770 41.53 51.63 -43.20
CA ASP A 770 42.33 51.17 -44.32
C ASP A 770 43.81 51.56 -44.19
N ARG A 771 44.61 51.25 -45.22
CA ARG A 771 46.05 51.53 -45.21
C ARG A 771 46.36 53.02 -45.15
N SER A 772 45.62 53.85 -45.86
CA SER A 772 45.81 55.30 -45.85
C SER A 772 45.57 55.86 -44.44
N GLN A 773 44.52 55.40 -43.78
CA GLN A 773 44.19 55.81 -42.42
C GLN A 773 45.17 55.26 -41.37
N ALA A 774 45.64 54.02 -41.52
CA ALA A 774 46.69 53.46 -40.67
C ALA A 774 48.01 54.24 -40.83
N LEU A 775 48.42 54.57 -42.05
CA LEU A 775 49.65 55.34 -42.32
C LEU A 775 49.53 56.80 -41.85
N ALA A 776 48.39 57.45 -42.08
CA ALA A 776 48.09 58.78 -41.55
C ALA A 776 48.14 58.81 -40.02
N TYR A 777 47.56 57.80 -39.39
CA TYR A 777 47.55 57.66 -37.94
C TYR A 777 48.96 57.44 -37.37
N LEU A 778 49.73 56.51 -37.93
CA LEU A 778 51.10 56.22 -37.48
C LEU A 778 52.03 57.43 -37.68
N SER A 779 51.88 58.13 -38.80
CA SER A 779 52.66 59.33 -39.13
C SER A 779 52.40 60.50 -38.18
N GLN A 780 51.13 60.74 -37.80
CA GLN A 780 50.77 61.84 -36.89
C GLN A 780 51.31 61.69 -35.46
N ARG A 781 51.77 60.49 -35.06
CA ARG A 781 52.13 60.18 -33.67
C ARG A 781 53.61 59.98 -33.40
N ASP A 782 54.47 60.26 -34.38
CA ASP A 782 55.93 60.10 -34.24
C ASP A 782 56.32 58.69 -33.70
N TRP A 783 55.67 57.66 -34.28
CA TRP A 783 55.76 56.27 -33.84
C TRP A 783 57.16 55.69 -34.04
N LYS A 784 57.75 55.07 -33.00
CA LYS A 784 59.09 54.45 -33.00
C LYS A 784 59.01 52.95 -32.66
N PRO A 785 58.71 52.09 -33.64
CA PRO A 785 58.55 50.65 -33.42
C PRO A 785 59.84 49.89 -33.10
N GLY A 786 59.68 48.74 -32.43
CA GLY A 786 60.68 47.69 -32.38
C GLY A 786 60.75 46.87 -33.69
N ASP A 787 61.75 45.99 -33.80
CA ASP A 787 62.03 45.27 -35.06
C ASP A 787 60.89 44.35 -35.51
N GLU A 788 60.25 43.63 -34.58
CA GLU A 788 59.16 42.69 -34.89
C GLU A 788 57.89 43.41 -35.36
N GLU A 789 57.64 44.60 -34.80
CA GLU A 789 56.54 45.49 -35.20
C GLU A 789 56.77 46.09 -36.58
N CYS A 790 58.01 46.52 -36.86
CA CYS A 790 58.42 46.99 -38.19
C CYS A 790 58.22 45.91 -39.25
N ASP A 791 58.66 44.69 -38.95
CA ASP A 791 58.62 43.58 -39.90
C ASP A 791 57.19 43.11 -40.16
N THR A 792 56.34 43.14 -39.14
CA THR A 792 54.90 42.84 -39.27
C THR A 792 54.20 43.89 -40.11
N LEU A 793 54.45 45.18 -39.85
CA LEU A 793 53.88 46.25 -40.67
C LEU A 793 54.39 46.18 -42.12
N CYS A 794 55.69 45.90 -42.34
CA CYS A 794 56.25 45.74 -43.68
C CYS A 794 55.63 44.56 -44.43
N ARG A 795 55.41 43.41 -43.77
CA ARG A 795 54.69 42.26 -44.35
C ARG A 795 53.25 42.63 -44.72
N TRP A 796 52.53 43.25 -43.79
CA TRP A 796 51.16 43.72 -44.02
C TRP A 796 51.03 44.72 -45.18
N LEU A 797 52.04 45.60 -45.36
CA LEU A 797 52.12 46.52 -46.50
C LEU A 797 52.35 45.79 -47.83
N LEU A 798 53.17 44.73 -47.85
CA LEU A 798 53.51 43.97 -49.06
C LEU A 798 52.42 42.97 -49.51
N GLU A 799 51.64 42.39 -48.59
CA GLU A 799 50.77 41.24 -48.90
C GLU A 799 49.46 41.57 -49.64
N ARG A 800 48.85 42.75 -49.44
CA ARG A 800 47.62 43.12 -50.17
C ARG A 800 47.95 43.86 -51.47
N SER A 801 47.93 43.18 -52.60
CA SER A 801 48.05 43.77 -53.94
C SER A 801 46.67 44.22 -54.44
N GLY A 802 46.49 45.53 -54.62
CA GLY A 802 45.25 46.08 -55.17
C GLY A 802 44.90 47.43 -54.56
N GLU A 803 45.28 48.50 -55.27
CA GLU A 803 44.74 49.86 -55.16
C GLU A 803 44.92 50.63 -53.84
N TRP A 804 46.15 51.09 -53.56
CA TRP A 804 46.48 52.19 -52.62
C TRP A 804 47.76 52.90 -53.17
N ALA A 805 48.06 54.18 -52.98
CA ALA A 805 47.58 55.24 -52.09
C ALA A 805 47.93 56.62 -52.71
N THR A 806 47.38 57.72 -52.19
CA THR A 806 47.66 59.07 -52.70
C THR A 806 49.13 59.48 -52.48
N LEU A 807 49.62 60.53 -53.15
CA LEU A 807 50.98 61.05 -52.95
C LEU A 807 51.26 61.33 -51.45
N GLU A 808 50.24 61.80 -50.73
CA GLU A 808 50.30 62.11 -49.29
C GLU A 808 50.53 60.88 -48.41
N ASP A 809 49.99 59.72 -48.79
CA ASP A 809 50.18 58.47 -48.04
C ASP A 809 51.59 57.90 -48.22
N LEU A 810 52.18 58.08 -49.41
CA LEU A 810 53.56 57.70 -49.70
C LEU A 810 54.56 58.57 -48.95
N GLU A 811 54.30 59.88 -48.84
CA GLU A 811 55.08 60.80 -48.03
C GLU A 811 55.01 60.42 -46.53
N ARG A 812 53.81 60.10 -46.03
CA ARG A 812 53.62 59.63 -44.65
C ARG A 812 54.37 58.34 -44.37
N LEU A 813 54.28 57.36 -45.26
CA LEU A 813 55.00 56.09 -45.15
C LEU A 813 56.51 56.32 -45.15
N ALA A 814 57.02 57.18 -46.03
CA ALA A 814 58.44 57.51 -46.12
C ALA A 814 58.96 58.21 -44.85
N ALA A 815 58.12 58.97 -44.15
CA ALA A 815 58.46 59.63 -42.90
C ALA A 815 58.50 58.68 -41.68
N LEU A 816 57.96 57.47 -41.77
CA LEU A 816 57.96 56.53 -40.65
C LEU A 816 59.35 55.91 -40.42
N PRO A 817 59.82 55.80 -39.17
CA PRO A 817 61.12 55.21 -38.84
C PRO A 817 61.08 53.67 -38.86
N ILE A 818 60.67 53.08 -39.99
CA ILE A 818 60.51 51.63 -40.18
C ILE A 818 61.53 51.05 -41.16
N PHE A 819 62.31 51.90 -41.83
CA PHE A 819 63.28 51.49 -42.84
C PHE A 819 64.63 51.16 -42.20
N CYS A 820 65.17 49.99 -42.50
CA CYS A 820 66.40 49.51 -41.87
C CYS A 820 67.64 50.08 -42.57
N SER A 821 68.50 50.76 -41.82
CA SER A 821 69.82 51.17 -42.28
C SER A 821 70.79 49.97 -42.35
N GLU A 822 71.89 50.08 -43.09
CA GLU A 822 72.94 49.04 -43.09
C GLU A 822 73.53 48.75 -41.70
N GLY A 823 73.46 49.71 -40.77
CA GLY A 823 73.87 49.54 -39.37
C GLY A 823 72.85 48.82 -38.48
N GLY A 824 71.68 48.43 -39.03
CA GLY A 824 70.60 47.75 -38.30
C GLY A 824 69.64 48.69 -37.55
N GLU A 825 69.90 50.00 -37.54
CA GLU A 825 68.99 50.98 -36.93
C GLU A 825 67.83 51.31 -37.88
N ARG A 826 66.60 51.39 -37.35
CA ARG A 826 65.40 51.79 -38.09
C ARG A 826 65.27 53.30 -38.14
N ARG A 827 65.13 53.87 -39.34
CA ARG A 827 65.06 55.31 -39.59
C ARG A 827 64.04 55.66 -40.68
N PRO A 828 63.58 56.91 -40.73
CA PRO A 828 62.76 57.40 -41.84
C PRO A 828 63.50 57.28 -43.17
N LEU A 829 62.76 57.10 -44.27
CA LEU A 829 63.38 56.91 -45.59
C LEU A 829 64.12 58.17 -46.06
N ASN A 830 63.67 59.38 -45.71
CA ASN A 830 64.37 60.62 -46.08
C ASN A 830 65.75 60.77 -45.39
N GLU A 831 66.01 60.03 -44.32
CA GLU A 831 67.33 59.95 -43.67
C GLU A 831 68.22 58.85 -44.26
N LEU A 832 67.68 57.99 -45.13
CA LEU A 832 68.37 56.83 -45.70
C LEU A 832 68.43 56.93 -47.23
N TRP A 833 69.62 56.88 -47.81
CA TRP A 833 69.78 56.90 -49.26
C TRP A 833 70.01 55.50 -49.81
N ARG A 834 69.56 55.29 -51.06
CA ARG A 834 69.88 54.09 -51.82
C ARG A 834 70.43 54.52 -53.18
N TYR A 835 71.74 54.42 -53.37
CA TYR A 835 72.36 54.71 -54.65
C TYR A 835 72.06 53.59 -55.64
N GLU A 836 71.52 53.95 -56.80
CA GLU A 836 71.39 53.02 -57.93
C GLU A 836 72.61 53.11 -58.87
N ASP A 837 73.40 54.18 -58.76
CA ASP A 837 74.60 54.44 -59.57
C ASP A 837 75.88 54.36 -58.71
N PRO A 838 76.80 53.43 -59.00
CA PRO A 838 78.06 53.27 -58.26
C PRO A 838 78.96 54.52 -58.27
N GLU A 839 78.83 55.42 -59.25
CA GLU A 839 79.67 56.62 -59.33
C GLU A 839 79.28 57.69 -58.30
N LEU A 840 78.00 57.74 -57.90
CA LEU A 840 77.50 58.67 -56.88
C LEU A 840 77.87 58.23 -55.46
N GLU A 841 77.98 56.92 -55.22
CA GLU A 841 78.40 56.36 -53.93
C GLU A 841 79.81 56.83 -53.53
N GLY A 842 80.71 57.03 -54.51
CA GLY A 842 82.05 57.54 -54.27
C GLY A 842 82.15 59.04 -53.97
N LEU A 843 81.12 59.83 -54.30
CA LEU A 843 81.13 61.29 -54.15
C LEU A 843 80.64 61.77 -52.78
N ILE A 844 79.82 60.99 -52.07
CA ILE A 844 79.24 61.36 -50.76
C ILE A 844 79.24 60.16 -49.80
N PRO A 845 80.41 59.78 -49.23
CA PRO A 845 80.59 58.52 -48.50
C PRO A 845 80.01 58.52 -47.06
N HIS A 846 79.36 59.58 -46.61
CA HIS A 846 78.92 59.74 -45.21
C HIS A 846 77.40 59.72 -45.01
N LEU A 847 76.61 59.34 -46.03
CA LEU A 847 75.16 59.21 -45.91
C LEU A 847 74.76 57.79 -45.47
N PRO A 848 73.82 57.64 -44.51
CA PRO A 848 73.29 56.32 -44.13
C PRO A 848 72.62 55.62 -45.31
N GLN A 849 72.96 54.35 -45.55
CA GLN A 849 72.37 53.55 -46.63
C GLN A 849 71.24 52.64 -46.15
N LEU A 850 70.23 52.43 -47.00
CA LEU A 850 69.16 51.45 -46.77
C LEU A 850 69.68 50.02 -46.95
N GLN A 851 69.43 49.14 -45.98
CA GLN A 851 69.89 47.75 -46.02
C GLN A 851 69.30 46.97 -47.20
N SER A 852 70.18 46.52 -48.09
CA SER A 852 69.89 45.72 -49.27
C SER A 852 69.13 44.42 -48.93
N ASN A 853 68.02 44.16 -49.63
CA ASN A 853 67.19 42.94 -49.51
C ASN A 853 66.44 42.73 -48.17
N SER A 854 66.39 43.72 -47.27
CA SER A 854 65.51 43.70 -46.09
C SER A 854 64.02 43.81 -46.47
N LEU A 855 63.10 43.46 -45.57
CA LEU A 855 61.65 43.67 -45.73
C LEU A 855 61.33 45.13 -46.07
N SER A 856 61.98 46.08 -45.39
CA SER A 856 61.89 47.51 -45.70
C SER A 856 62.49 47.89 -47.06
N GLY A 857 63.57 47.22 -47.49
CA GLY A 857 64.12 47.36 -48.83
C GLY A 857 63.19 46.83 -49.93
N GLN A 858 62.42 45.78 -49.63
CA GLN A 858 61.38 45.27 -50.53
C GLN A 858 60.21 46.25 -50.63
N VAL A 859 59.79 46.87 -49.53
CA VAL A 859 58.79 47.96 -49.53
C VAL A 859 59.26 49.11 -50.44
N VAL A 860 60.50 49.58 -50.30
CA VAL A 860 61.04 50.65 -51.16
C VAL A 860 61.13 50.25 -52.63
N ARG A 861 61.47 48.98 -52.95
CA ARG A 861 61.42 48.48 -54.34
C ARG A 861 60.00 48.39 -54.87
N HIS A 862 59.08 47.93 -54.04
CA HIS A 862 57.68 47.74 -54.40
C HIS A 862 57.01 49.09 -54.72
N PHE A 863 57.32 50.13 -53.95
CA PHE A 863 56.74 51.46 -54.12
C PHE A 863 57.60 52.44 -54.94
N SER A 864 58.87 52.11 -55.25
CA SER A 864 59.88 52.98 -55.88
C SER A 864 60.34 54.16 -55.02
N LEU A 865 61.65 54.42 -55.00
CA LEU A 865 62.26 55.50 -54.19
C LEU A 865 61.72 56.88 -54.59
N GLN A 866 61.49 57.11 -55.88
CA GLN A 866 60.99 58.38 -56.41
C GLN A 866 59.56 58.69 -55.98
N HIS A 867 58.71 57.67 -55.82
CA HIS A 867 57.34 57.85 -55.35
C HIS A 867 57.29 58.11 -53.84
N LEU A 868 58.18 57.49 -53.07
CA LEU A 868 58.25 57.70 -51.62
C LEU A 868 58.89 59.06 -51.26
N LEU A 869 59.77 59.62 -52.10
CA LEU A 869 60.51 60.88 -51.84
C LEU A 869 59.91 62.15 -52.46
N GLY A 870 58.74 62.10 -53.12
CA GLY A 870 57.99 63.30 -53.52
C GLY A 870 58.80 64.40 -54.25
N GLN A 871 59.32 64.11 -55.46
CA GLN A 871 59.97 65.07 -56.39
C GLN A 871 60.89 66.16 -55.77
N ALA A 872 62.13 65.79 -55.40
CA ALA A 872 63.16 66.75 -54.97
C ALA A 872 63.66 67.65 -56.13
N THR A 873 63.49 68.97 -55.97
CA THR A 873 63.91 69.99 -56.94
C THR A 873 65.43 70.18 -57.01
N LEU A 874 65.94 70.39 -58.24
CA LEU A 874 67.32 70.71 -58.64
C LEU A 874 68.09 71.72 -57.72
N GLY A 875 67.40 72.50 -56.90
CA GLY A 875 67.99 73.44 -55.94
C GLY A 875 68.83 72.78 -54.85
N THR A 876 68.43 71.62 -54.33
CA THR A 876 69.18 70.91 -53.28
C THR A 876 70.46 70.26 -53.79
N LEU A 877 70.54 70.01 -55.10
CA LEU A 877 71.78 69.58 -55.76
C LEU A 877 72.72 70.76 -55.99
N ILE A 878 72.19 71.94 -56.37
CA ILE A 878 73.00 73.15 -56.61
C ILE A 878 73.68 73.64 -55.33
N GLU A 879 72.99 73.62 -54.18
CA GLU A 879 73.59 74.03 -52.88
C GLU A 879 74.76 73.14 -52.43
N ASN A 880 74.81 71.87 -52.86
CA ASN A 880 75.92 70.96 -52.53
C ASN A 880 77.12 71.10 -53.48
N PHE A 881 76.97 71.76 -54.63
CA PHE A 881 78.05 71.94 -55.62
C PHE A 881 78.83 73.25 -55.48
N GLU A 882 78.39 74.20 -54.64
CA GLU A 882 79.08 75.49 -54.41
C GLU A 882 80.45 75.35 -53.68
N GLY A 883 80.80 74.16 -53.18
CA GLY A 883 82.06 73.90 -52.47
C GLY A 883 83.21 73.32 -53.31
N GLN A 884 83.04 73.10 -54.62
CA GLN A 884 84.04 72.39 -55.44
C GLN A 884 84.54 73.17 -56.67
N ASP A 885 85.73 72.76 -57.15
CA ASP A 885 86.49 73.39 -58.22
C ASP A 885 85.58 73.76 -59.42
N PRO A 886 85.47 75.06 -59.78
CA PRO A 886 84.64 75.51 -60.88
C PRO A 886 84.91 74.78 -62.20
N GLN A 887 86.14 74.28 -62.40
CA GLN A 887 86.52 73.52 -63.59
C GLN A 887 85.87 72.13 -63.63
N LEU A 888 85.68 71.46 -62.48
CA LEU A 888 84.97 70.18 -62.40
C LEU A 888 83.47 70.35 -62.63
N THR A 889 82.88 71.38 -62.03
CA THR A 889 81.47 71.73 -62.22
C THR A 889 81.16 72.07 -63.67
N LEU A 890 82.03 72.85 -64.33
CA LEU A 890 81.92 73.15 -65.75
C LEU A 890 82.11 71.91 -66.64
N THR A 891 83.00 70.98 -66.25
CA THR A 891 83.20 69.73 -67.00
C THR A 891 82.00 68.80 -66.89
N PHE A 892 81.40 68.68 -65.69
CA PHE A 892 80.19 67.90 -65.45
C PHE A 892 78.97 68.46 -66.20
N LEU A 893 78.77 69.78 -66.12
CA LEU A 893 77.70 70.46 -66.87
C LEU A 893 77.93 70.38 -68.38
N SER A 894 79.19 70.44 -68.84
CA SER A 894 79.56 70.29 -70.26
C SER A 894 79.27 68.89 -70.78
N GLN A 895 79.52 67.84 -70.00
CA GLN A 895 79.26 66.45 -70.40
C GLN A 895 77.76 66.14 -70.50
N ARG A 896 76.92 66.86 -69.76
CA ARG A 896 75.46 66.70 -69.79
C ARG A 896 74.71 67.81 -70.52
N ALA A 897 75.42 68.66 -71.27
CA ALA A 897 74.86 69.82 -71.96
C ALA A 897 73.74 69.46 -72.96
N GLU A 898 73.76 68.26 -73.54
CA GLU A 898 72.71 67.80 -74.46
C GLU A 898 71.40 67.38 -73.75
N GLN A 899 71.42 67.18 -72.42
CA GLN A 899 70.25 66.73 -71.63
C GLN A 899 69.57 67.85 -70.84
N ILE A 900 70.07 69.08 -70.92
CA ILE A 900 69.57 70.22 -70.14
C ILE A 900 68.70 71.11 -71.03
N SER A 901 67.49 71.47 -70.56
CA SER A 901 66.56 72.28 -71.36
C SER A 901 67.05 73.74 -71.51
N ARG A 902 66.70 74.38 -72.65
CA ARG A 902 67.06 75.79 -72.93
C ARG A 902 66.65 76.78 -71.84
N GLN A 903 65.59 76.49 -71.08
CA GLN A 903 65.10 77.34 -69.99
C GLN A 903 65.98 77.25 -68.73
N GLN A 904 66.63 76.10 -68.50
CA GLN A 904 67.56 75.90 -67.39
C GLN A 904 68.93 76.52 -67.68
N ILE A 905 69.40 76.43 -68.93
CA ILE A 905 70.63 77.11 -69.38
C ILE A 905 70.50 78.64 -69.21
N SER A 906 69.32 79.21 -69.48
CA SER A 906 69.06 80.65 -69.30
C SER A 906 69.07 81.12 -67.84
N ARG A 907 68.88 80.22 -66.85
CA ARG A 907 68.99 80.54 -65.42
C ARG A 907 70.41 80.32 -64.89
N LEU A 908 71.20 79.47 -65.53
CA LEU A 908 72.61 79.25 -65.21
C LEU A 908 73.55 80.36 -65.72
N LEU A 909 73.17 81.10 -66.76
CA LEU A 909 73.95 82.21 -67.33
C LEU A 909 73.70 83.58 -66.66
N LYS A 910 72.72 83.67 -65.74
CA LYS A 910 72.44 84.83 -64.89
C LYS A 910 73.00 84.55 -63.51
#